data_AF-D4DDK7-F1
#
_entry.id   AF-D4DDK7-F1
#
_cell.length_a   1.000
_cell.length_b   1.000
_cell.length_c   1.000
_cell.angle_alpha   90.00
_cell.angle_beta   90.00
_cell.angle_gamma   90.00
#
_symmetry.space_group_name_H-M   'P 1'
#
loop_
_entity.id
_entity.type
_entity.pdbx_description
1 polymer ?
#
loop_
_entity_poly.entity_id
_entity_poly.type
_entity_poly.pdbx_seq_one_letter_code
_entity_poly.pdbx_strand_id
1 'polypeptide(L)'
;MQQNLSFTVVLESNHQFPEQSCEVVVWHNICSDAWTGLELKSSPDSQLTVISENTSNKCFRKAFIAEIPLPTEGKHAEFTIKYKARADCAWQWANETFKSKNGEIIIEPLKPLSNDNTHSLQNYLHSINSNIDVKPGRSDAAGALLWNISCQVEAAVNEESKTSRILFGTPKDYVRTFSLVRASASWLAPRHGTTSYNLNEDALLSSFVYRDGIVLVLVSVSGIDNVLTVFQSGNEGEIIISSRNDNNRVAKSEAVAAIASSFEIAMAAAIYEARKKSQNYSVALQHIYQAASDQEPAQTAVDNGLTPKWQPEWYDGLSYCTWNALGQNLTEQNILNALQSLKENGIQISSLIIDDGWQSLDNEGQSQFKRGITRFEASQGGFPHGLQQTIAKIRQENEGIKHVSVWHALLGYWGGISPAGEIASKYNTIEIERTGEPASRKIRIVDPDDIPSFFDDFYTFLSSAGVDSVKTDVQSALDSLEGASIRQRCITTYQDSWSRSLSRHFQARSISCMSQTPQIIFHSLLPTNKPRLILRNSDDFFPDIESSHTWHVFCNAHNSLLTRYLNVIPDWDMFQTSHSYASFHAAARCVSGGVIYITDEPGKHNLAIINQMTAQTTRGDTVTLRPSVAGYSRDVYNSYDDGHLLRVGSFTGWARTGSGFLGIFNIASEDTSALIPVSDFPGVLSGNDNEYIIRSHKSGNVTKPMYQADTHAMVLVTLRPRDYDILTVYPVYAFDVLKKSKSCAAGTKSRLKVSVLGLLDKMTGAAAIIGSDISMVPGNDLRFNVTLKALGRLGLWISDLAERSITDNFMVLIHGLPVPVETVQRGRDRESCILSIDVLTAWKKMGLDSGRSNEVVVQVLMM
;
A
#
# COMPACT_ATOMS: atom_id res chain seq x y z
N MET A 1 -28.65 10.93 21.58
CA MET A 1 -29.45 10.27 20.53
C MET A 1 -29.01 8.81 20.51
N GLN A 2 -29.95 7.88 20.43
CA GLN A 2 -29.64 6.46 20.27
C GLN A 2 -29.11 6.26 18.85
N GLN A 3 -27.91 5.71 18.70
CA GLN A 3 -27.38 5.35 17.38
C GLN A 3 -28.09 4.09 16.89
N ASN A 4 -28.36 4.01 15.59
CA ASN A 4 -28.98 2.85 14.95
C ASN A 4 -27.98 2.19 13.99
N LEU A 5 -28.04 0.87 13.90
CA LEU A 5 -27.42 0.09 12.84
C LEU A 5 -28.42 -0.08 11.70
N SER A 6 -28.00 0.22 10.47
CA SER A 6 -28.84 0.05 9.29
C SER A 6 -28.43 -1.17 8.47
N PHE A 7 -29.42 -1.92 8.01
CA PHE A 7 -29.27 -3.02 7.06
C PHE A 7 -29.83 -2.62 5.71
N THR A 8 -29.05 -2.83 4.66
CA THR A 8 -29.49 -2.75 3.28
C THR A 8 -29.28 -4.12 2.61
N VAL A 9 -30.36 -4.69 2.08
CA VAL A 9 -30.33 -5.95 1.33
C VAL A 9 -30.80 -5.71 -0.09
N VAL A 10 -30.04 -6.21 -1.07
CA VAL A 10 -30.39 -6.14 -2.49
C VAL A 10 -30.72 -7.52 -2.99
N LEU A 11 -31.92 -7.66 -3.57
CA LEU A 11 -32.26 -8.83 -4.37
C LEU A 11 -31.99 -8.51 -5.84
N GLU A 12 -31.26 -9.40 -6.51
CA GLU A 12 -30.98 -9.36 -7.94
C GLU A 12 -31.69 -10.52 -8.64
N SER A 13 -32.30 -10.26 -9.81
CA SER A 13 -32.96 -11.28 -10.61
C SER A 13 -32.78 -11.01 -12.11
N ASN A 14 -32.68 -12.09 -12.90
CA ASN A 14 -32.73 -12.05 -14.36
C ASN A 14 -34.16 -11.87 -14.92
N HIS A 15 -35.17 -11.91 -14.05
CA HIS A 15 -36.57 -11.68 -14.38
C HIS A 15 -37.10 -10.44 -13.64
N GLN A 16 -38.07 -9.75 -14.24
CA GLN A 16 -38.70 -8.61 -13.58
C GLN A 16 -39.38 -9.09 -12.30
N PHE A 17 -39.12 -8.40 -11.18
CA PHE A 17 -39.82 -8.69 -9.94
C PHE A 17 -41.34 -8.48 -10.16
N PRO A 18 -42.20 -9.40 -9.70
CA PRO A 18 -43.64 -9.25 -9.81
C PRO A 18 -44.13 -8.01 -9.04
N GLU A 19 -45.31 -7.50 -9.38
CA GLU A 19 -45.93 -6.35 -8.67
C GLU A 19 -46.23 -6.67 -7.19
N GLN A 20 -46.36 -7.96 -6.85
CA GLN A 20 -46.52 -8.42 -5.47
C GLN A 20 -45.25 -8.21 -4.64
N SER A 21 -45.41 -7.94 -3.34
CA SER A 21 -44.30 -7.65 -2.43
C SER A 21 -43.45 -8.88 -2.13
N CYS A 22 -42.21 -8.90 -2.60
CA CYS A 22 -41.16 -9.74 -2.02
C CYS A 22 -40.98 -9.37 -0.54
N GLU A 23 -40.74 -10.38 0.30
CA GLU A 23 -40.50 -10.20 1.73
C GLU A 23 -39.03 -10.49 2.02
N VAL A 24 -38.37 -9.63 2.80
CA VAL A 24 -36.96 -9.80 3.19
C VAL A 24 -36.85 -9.55 4.68
N VAL A 25 -36.17 -10.45 5.38
CA VAL A 25 -35.95 -10.38 6.83
C VAL A 25 -34.48 -10.62 7.13
N VAL A 26 -33.89 -9.71 7.89
CA VAL A 26 -32.60 -9.96 8.55
C VAL A 26 -32.92 -10.76 9.80
N TRP A 27 -32.53 -12.03 9.82
CA TRP A 27 -32.62 -12.89 10.99
C TRP A 27 -31.32 -12.72 11.77
N HIS A 28 -31.36 -12.31 13.05
CA HIS A 28 -30.14 -11.90 13.77
C HIS A 28 -30.24 -12.11 15.29
N ASN A 29 -29.10 -12.02 16.00
CA ASN A 29 -29.02 -12.01 17.48
C ASN A 29 -28.41 -10.71 18.06
N ILE A 30 -28.58 -9.58 17.35
CA ILE A 30 -28.02 -8.27 17.72
C ILE A 30 -28.57 -7.78 19.08
N CYS A 31 -29.89 -7.69 19.25
CA CYS A 31 -30.50 -7.17 20.49
C CYS A 31 -30.50 -8.16 21.66
N SER A 32 -30.42 -9.47 21.40
CA SER A 32 -30.43 -10.54 22.40
C SER A 32 -29.77 -11.79 21.84
N ASP A 33 -29.30 -12.71 22.69
CA ASP A 33 -28.72 -13.98 22.22
C ASP A 33 -29.73 -14.87 21.49
N ALA A 34 -31.03 -14.67 21.75
CA ALA A 34 -32.09 -15.26 20.97
C ALA A 34 -32.18 -14.62 19.58
N TRP A 35 -32.27 -15.46 18.54
CA TRP A 35 -32.44 -15.00 17.17
C TRP A 35 -33.86 -14.46 16.93
N THR A 36 -33.94 -13.27 16.35
CA THR A 36 -35.20 -12.59 16.01
C THR A 36 -35.16 -12.08 14.57
N GLY A 37 -36.33 -11.76 14.02
CA GLY A 37 -36.45 -11.22 12.67
C GLY A 37 -36.65 -9.72 12.67
N LEU A 38 -35.84 -9.01 11.90
CA LEU A 38 -36.06 -7.63 11.51
C LEU A 38 -36.63 -7.62 10.09
N GLU A 39 -37.88 -7.21 9.93
CA GLU A 39 -38.52 -7.10 8.61
C GLU A 39 -38.01 -5.87 7.86
N LEU A 40 -37.58 -6.05 6.62
CA LEU A 40 -37.06 -4.97 5.79
C LEU A 40 -38.14 -4.50 4.82
N LYS A 41 -38.25 -3.19 4.66
CA LYS A 41 -39.20 -2.57 3.74
C LYS A 41 -38.52 -2.19 2.46
N SER A 42 -39.19 -2.46 1.34
CA SER A 42 -38.76 -1.92 0.05
C SER A 42 -39.02 -0.42 0.02
N SER A 43 -38.02 0.37 -0.38
CA SER A 43 -38.17 1.81 -0.58
C SER A 43 -38.12 2.13 -2.08
N PRO A 44 -39.07 2.91 -2.63
CA PRO A 44 -38.97 3.44 -4.00
C PRO A 44 -37.78 4.40 -4.17
N ASP A 45 -37.43 5.13 -3.11
CA ASP A 45 -36.33 6.11 -3.08
C ASP A 45 -34.96 5.44 -2.91
N SER A 46 -34.91 4.13 -2.62
CA SER A 46 -33.67 3.35 -2.45
C SER A 46 -33.13 2.75 -3.76
N GLN A 47 -33.23 3.45 -4.88
CA GLN A 47 -32.54 3.02 -6.11
C GLN A 47 -31.02 3.14 -5.89
N LEU A 48 -30.41 2.04 -5.46
CA LEU A 48 -28.96 1.95 -5.26
C LEU A 48 -28.22 2.33 -6.53
N THR A 49 -27.20 3.18 -6.36
CA THR A 49 -26.34 3.53 -7.48
C THR A 49 -25.44 2.35 -7.80
N VAL A 50 -25.79 1.62 -8.87
CA VAL A 50 -24.90 0.61 -9.47
C VAL A 50 -23.80 1.35 -10.19
N ILE A 51 -22.60 1.36 -9.60
CA ILE A 51 -21.49 2.15 -10.10
C ILE A 51 -20.66 1.40 -11.14
N SER A 52 -20.61 0.06 -11.07
CA SER A 52 -19.91 -0.79 -12.03
C SER A 52 -20.53 -0.75 -13.43
N GLU A 53 -19.80 -1.24 -14.43
CA GLU A 53 -20.34 -1.40 -15.79
C GLU A 53 -21.58 -2.31 -15.78
N ASN A 54 -22.59 -1.98 -16.59
CA ASN A 54 -23.75 -2.85 -16.77
C ASN A 54 -23.26 -4.18 -17.35
N THR A 55 -23.20 -5.22 -16.52
CA THR A 55 -23.10 -6.59 -17.02
C THR A 55 -24.27 -6.82 -17.98
N SER A 56 -23.98 -7.33 -19.17
CA SER A 56 -24.82 -7.34 -20.37
C SER A 56 -26.17 -8.06 -20.25
N ASN A 57 -26.53 -8.58 -19.08
CA ASN A 57 -27.79 -9.26 -18.83
C ASN A 57 -28.76 -8.29 -18.14
N LYS A 58 -30.02 -8.23 -18.61
CA LYS A 58 -31.09 -7.51 -17.90
C LYS A 58 -31.19 -8.04 -16.47
N CYS A 59 -30.66 -7.28 -15.52
CA CYS A 59 -30.71 -7.58 -14.09
C CYS A 59 -31.66 -6.57 -13.43
N PHE A 60 -32.74 -7.09 -12.84
CA PHE A 60 -33.68 -6.33 -12.04
C PHE A 60 -33.21 -6.34 -10.59
N ARG A 61 -33.30 -5.17 -9.94
CA ARG A 61 -32.82 -4.98 -8.56
C ARG A 61 -33.92 -4.38 -7.69
N LYS A 62 -34.00 -4.85 -6.46
CA LYS A 62 -34.88 -4.26 -5.44
C LYS A 62 -34.13 -4.22 -4.11
N ALA A 63 -34.05 -3.03 -3.53
CA ALA A 63 -33.41 -2.80 -2.24
C ALA A 63 -34.44 -2.80 -1.11
N PHE A 64 -34.03 -3.33 0.04
CA PHE A 64 -34.81 -3.45 1.25
C PHE A 64 -33.99 -2.93 2.41
N ILE A 65 -34.60 -2.13 3.28
CA ILE A 65 -33.90 -1.44 4.36
C ILE A 65 -34.67 -1.59 5.68
N ALA A 66 -33.91 -1.72 6.76
CA ALA A 66 -34.39 -1.60 8.12
C ALA A 66 -33.28 -1.09 9.04
N GLU A 67 -33.67 -0.47 10.13
CA GLU A 67 -32.77 -0.04 11.19
C GLU A 67 -33.07 -0.80 12.48
N ILE A 68 -32.03 -1.03 13.26
CA ILE A 68 -32.11 -1.62 14.60
C ILE A 68 -31.30 -0.77 15.57
N PRO A 69 -31.77 -0.57 16.82
CA PRO A 69 -30.99 0.17 17.80
C PRO A 69 -29.62 -0.46 18.03
N LEU A 70 -28.56 0.36 17.97
CA LEU A 70 -27.21 -0.10 18.26
C LEU A 70 -27.10 -0.45 19.76
N PRO A 71 -26.55 -1.62 20.12
CA PRO A 71 -26.26 -1.95 21.50
C PRO A 71 -25.36 -0.87 22.16
N THR A 72 -25.60 -0.59 23.44
CA THR A 72 -24.80 0.40 24.18
C THR A 72 -23.43 -0.10 24.60
N GLU A 73 -23.30 -1.41 24.73
CA GLU A 73 -22.05 -2.13 25.00
C GLU A 73 -21.55 -2.77 23.71
N GLY A 74 -20.24 -2.89 23.58
CA GLY A 74 -19.65 -3.57 22.43
C GLY A 74 -20.08 -5.04 22.40
N LYS A 75 -20.31 -5.58 21.19
CA LYS A 75 -20.95 -6.88 21.00
C LYS A 75 -20.59 -7.52 19.66
N HIS A 76 -20.41 -8.83 19.68
CA HIS A 76 -20.42 -9.70 18.53
C HIS A 76 -21.83 -10.26 18.31
N ALA A 77 -22.33 -10.11 17.09
CA ALA A 77 -23.60 -10.66 16.67
C ALA A 77 -23.46 -11.31 15.28
N GLU A 78 -24.32 -12.29 15.03
CA GLU A 78 -24.47 -12.95 13.75
C GLU A 78 -25.82 -12.59 13.14
N PHE A 79 -25.87 -12.64 11.80
CA PHE A 79 -27.10 -12.52 11.06
C PHE A 79 -27.10 -13.39 9.80
N THR A 80 -28.28 -13.71 9.30
CA THR A 80 -28.49 -14.27 7.97
C THR A 80 -29.72 -13.63 7.35
N ILE A 81 -29.84 -13.71 6.03
CA ILE A 81 -30.97 -13.15 5.31
C ILE A 81 -31.92 -14.29 4.96
N LYS A 82 -33.21 -14.12 5.27
CA LYS A 82 -34.27 -14.95 4.68
C LYS A 82 -35.15 -14.09 3.79
N TYR A 83 -35.56 -14.65 2.66
CA TYR A 83 -36.35 -13.92 1.67
C TYR A 83 -37.39 -14.81 1.00
N LYS A 84 -38.41 -14.15 0.44
CA LYS A 84 -39.41 -14.74 -0.45
C LYS A 84 -39.45 -13.96 -1.76
N ALA A 85 -39.25 -14.67 -2.88
CA ALA A 85 -39.38 -14.07 -4.21
C ALA A 85 -40.82 -13.64 -4.51
N ARG A 86 -41.82 -14.35 -3.95
CA ARG A 86 -43.25 -14.03 -3.98
C ARG A 86 -43.93 -14.44 -2.67
N ALA A 87 -45.04 -13.80 -2.32
CA ALA A 87 -45.75 -14.05 -1.06
C ALA A 87 -46.19 -15.51 -0.87
N ASP A 88 -46.47 -16.22 -1.98
CA ASP A 88 -46.88 -17.62 -2.03
C ASP A 88 -45.72 -18.64 -2.04
N CYS A 89 -44.47 -18.17 -2.11
CA CYS A 89 -43.29 -19.04 -2.05
C CYS A 89 -42.88 -19.39 -0.61
N ALA A 90 -42.21 -20.53 -0.46
CA ALA A 90 -41.52 -20.87 0.78
C ALA A 90 -40.37 -19.89 1.07
N TRP A 91 -40.07 -19.69 2.36
CA TRP A 91 -38.89 -18.93 2.77
C TRP A 91 -37.62 -19.62 2.26
N GLN A 92 -36.71 -18.82 1.73
CA GLN A 92 -35.35 -19.23 1.39
C GLN A 92 -34.37 -18.55 2.34
N TRP A 93 -33.32 -19.27 2.72
CA TRP A 93 -32.24 -18.75 3.54
C TRP A 93 -31.01 -18.52 2.66
N ALA A 94 -30.40 -17.33 2.76
CA ALA A 94 -29.26 -16.97 1.94
C ALA A 94 -28.04 -17.86 2.19
N ASN A 95 -27.72 -18.15 3.47
CA ASN A 95 -26.64 -19.05 3.84
C ASN A 95 -26.82 -20.48 3.29
N GLU A 96 -28.04 -21.01 3.27
CA GLU A 96 -28.33 -22.32 2.68
C GLU A 96 -28.29 -22.28 1.14
N THR A 97 -28.90 -21.25 0.54
CA THR A 97 -29.03 -21.12 -0.91
C THR A 97 -27.69 -20.90 -1.58
N PHE A 98 -26.85 -20.04 -1.00
CA PHE A 98 -25.53 -19.69 -1.53
C PHE A 98 -24.39 -20.49 -0.88
N LYS A 99 -24.71 -21.43 0.02
CA LYS A 99 -23.74 -22.21 0.80
C LYS A 99 -22.70 -21.34 1.51
N SER A 100 -23.13 -20.18 2.00
CA SER A 100 -22.29 -19.21 2.71
C SER A 100 -22.42 -19.38 4.23
N LYS A 101 -21.45 -18.82 4.98
CA LYS A 101 -21.59 -18.66 6.43
C LYS A 101 -22.63 -17.58 6.76
N ASN A 102 -23.04 -17.51 8.03
CA ASN A 102 -23.74 -16.33 8.55
C ASN A 102 -22.83 -15.10 8.41
N GLY A 103 -23.45 -13.93 8.25
CA GLY A 103 -22.74 -12.66 8.38
C GLY A 103 -22.42 -12.39 9.85
N GLU A 104 -21.28 -11.76 10.10
CA GLU A 104 -20.82 -11.38 11.44
C GLU A 104 -20.77 -9.85 11.56
N ILE A 105 -21.11 -9.35 12.74
CA ILE A 105 -21.04 -7.94 13.10
C ILE A 105 -20.29 -7.84 14.41
N ILE A 106 -19.27 -6.98 14.40
CA ILE A 106 -18.50 -6.66 15.59
C ILE A 106 -18.72 -5.18 15.86
N ILE A 107 -19.37 -4.89 16.99
CA ILE A 107 -19.77 -3.56 17.40
C ILE A 107 -18.77 -3.07 18.44
N GLU A 108 -18.10 -1.96 18.14
CA GLU A 108 -17.18 -1.32 19.09
C GLU A 108 -17.93 -0.66 20.26
N PRO A 109 -17.29 -0.55 21.44
CA PRO A 109 -17.90 0.14 22.58
C PRO A 109 -18.00 1.65 22.33
N LEU A 110 -19.16 2.24 22.64
CA LEU A 110 -19.45 3.68 22.43
C LEU A 110 -18.55 4.62 23.24
N LYS A 111 -18.00 4.15 24.36
CA LYS A 111 -17.11 4.95 25.21
C LYS A 111 -15.66 4.67 24.83
N PRO A 112 -14.82 5.71 24.59
CA PRO A 112 -13.40 5.52 24.38
C PRO A 112 -12.75 4.80 25.57
N LEU A 113 -11.75 3.99 25.29
CA LEU A 113 -10.88 3.44 26.33
C LEU A 113 -10.09 4.61 26.97
N SER A 114 -10.15 4.71 28.30
CA SER A 114 -9.39 5.68 29.08
C SER A 114 -8.59 4.97 30.18
N ASN A 115 -7.54 5.63 30.69
CA ASN A 115 -6.73 5.12 31.80
C ASN A 115 -7.50 4.99 33.12
N ASP A 116 -8.68 5.63 33.22
CA ASP A 116 -9.55 5.57 34.39
C ASP A 116 -10.47 4.32 34.37
N ASN A 117 -10.50 3.57 33.26
CA ASN A 117 -11.31 2.37 33.11
C ASN A 117 -10.59 1.14 33.72
N THR A 118 -11.38 0.15 34.17
CA THR A 118 -10.94 -1.13 34.77
C THR A 118 -10.30 -2.13 33.79
N HIS A 119 -9.91 -1.70 32.58
CA HIS A 119 -9.35 -2.62 31.58
C HIS A 119 -7.89 -2.94 31.88
N SER A 120 -7.65 -4.19 32.25
CA SER A 120 -6.31 -4.77 32.32
C SER A 120 -6.07 -5.69 31.14
N LEU A 121 -4.80 -5.90 30.77
CA LEU A 121 -4.42 -6.91 29.79
C LEU A 121 -4.91 -8.32 30.19
N GLN A 122 -5.05 -8.60 31.50
CA GLN A 122 -5.60 -9.86 32.01
C GLN A 122 -7.07 -10.12 31.62
N ASN A 123 -7.81 -9.09 31.20
CA ASN A 123 -9.19 -9.26 30.74
C ASN A 123 -9.26 -9.93 29.36
N TYR A 124 -8.17 -9.87 28.60
CA TYR A 124 -8.09 -10.37 27.22
C TYR A 124 -7.11 -11.54 27.08
N LEU A 125 -6.05 -11.56 27.90
CA LEU A 125 -5.09 -12.65 27.99
C LEU A 125 -5.18 -13.33 29.35
N HIS A 126 -5.61 -14.58 29.37
CA HIS A 126 -5.62 -15.39 30.59
C HIS A 126 -4.25 -16.02 30.86
N SER A 127 -4.03 -16.40 32.12
CA SER A 127 -2.83 -17.13 32.55
C SER A 127 -1.53 -16.41 32.19
N ILE A 128 -1.52 -15.07 32.30
CA ILE A 128 -0.31 -14.29 32.05
C ILE A 128 0.80 -14.78 32.98
N ASN A 129 1.92 -15.20 32.39
CA ASN A 129 3.01 -15.80 33.11
C ASN A 129 3.71 -14.79 34.02
N SER A 130 3.84 -15.12 35.31
CA SER A 130 4.46 -14.25 36.32
C SER A 130 5.95 -13.98 36.10
N ASN A 131 6.62 -14.78 35.26
CA ASN A 131 8.03 -14.60 34.91
C ASN A 131 8.24 -13.55 33.81
N ILE A 132 7.18 -12.96 33.27
CA ILE A 132 7.23 -11.90 32.28
C ILE A 132 6.93 -10.56 32.95
N ASP A 133 7.79 -9.58 32.72
CA ASP A 133 7.60 -8.22 33.19
C ASP A 133 6.65 -7.48 32.24
N VAL A 134 5.42 -7.25 32.68
CA VAL A 134 4.39 -6.51 31.94
C VAL A 134 4.11 -5.19 32.65
N LYS A 135 4.45 -4.08 32.00
CA LYS A 135 4.32 -2.73 32.56
C LYS A 135 3.39 -1.86 31.70
N PRO A 136 2.41 -1.18 32.29
CA PRO A 136 1.61 -0.22 31.55
C PRO A 136 2.49 0.91 30.99
N GLY A 137 2.19 1.36 29.78
CA GLY A 137 2.85 2.46 29.08
C GLY A 137 1.87 3.56 28.73
N ARG A 138 2.39 4.73 28.36
CA ARG A 138 1.57 5.84 27.86
C ARG A 138 1.51 5.78 26.33
N SER A 139 0.31 5.63 25.78
CA SER A 139 0.08 5.67 24.34
C SER A 139 0.14 7.10 23.79
N ASP A 140 0.77 7.27 22.63
CA ASP A 140 0.70 8.50 21.82
C ASP A 140 -0.47 8.48 20.83
N ALA A 141 -1.16 7.33 20.69
CA ALA A 141 -2.41 7.22 19.95
C ALA A 141 -3.59 7.33 20.92
N ALA A 142 -4.42 8.36 20.74
CA ALA A 142 -5.59 8.59 21.57
C ALA A 142 -6.57 7.40 21.46
N GLY A 143 -7.14 6.99 22.60
CA GLY A 143 -8.08 5.86 22.66
C GLY A 143 -7.44 4.47 22.71
N ALA A 144 -6.12 4.38 22.88
CA ALA A 144 -5.41 3.11 23.13
C ALA A 144 -4.83 3.02 24.54
N LEU A 145 -4.88 1.81 25.11
CA LEU A 145 -4.10 1.40 26.28
C LEU A 145 -2.92 0.54 25.82
N LEU A 146 -1.78 0.66 26.50
CA LEU A 146 -0.49 0.14 26.03
C LEU A 146 0.25 -0.56 27.17
N TRP A 147 0.92 -1.67 26.87
CA TRP A 147 1.82 -2.36 27.80
C TRP A 147 3.15 -2.72 27.12
N ASN A 148 4.22 -2.49 27.87
CA ASN A 148 5.57 -2.92 27.56
C ASN A 148 5.81 -4.30 28.19
N ILE A 149 6.28 -5.25 27.39
CA ILE A 149 6.49 -6.64 27.78
C ILE A 149 7.96 -6.95 27.62
N SER A 150 8.58 -7.50 28.66
CA SER A 150 9.97 -7.97 28.58
C SER A 150 10.21 -9.26 29.34
N CYS A 151 11.11 -10.09 28.85
CA CYS A 151 11.60 -11.26 29.56
C CYS A 151 13.12 -11.41 29.42
N GLN A 152 13.75 -12.02 30.43
CA GLN A 152 15.18 -12.27 30.41
C GLN A 152 15.50 -13.48 29.53
N VAL A 153 16.60 -13.37 28.79
CA VAL A 153 17.16 -14.45 27.98
C VAL A 153 18.63 -14.61 28.35
N GLU A 154 19.02 -15.84 28.72
CA GLU A 154 20.39 -16.14 29.14
C GLU A 154 21.42 -15.87 28.03
N ALA A 155 22.69 -15.80 28.40
CA ALA A 155 23.80 -15.59 27.48
C ALA A 155 24.01 -16.76 26.50
N ALA A 156 24.48 -16.44 25.30
CA ALA A 156 25.08 -17.40 24.37
C ALA A 156 26.35 -18.01 24.98
N VAL A 157 26.62 -19.29 24.69
CA VAL A 157 27.77 -20.05 25.19
C VAL A 157 28.38 -20.84 24.04
N ASN A 158 29.71 -20.79 23.88
CA ASN A 158 30.45 -21.52 22.84
C ASN A 158 29.88 -21.31 21.41
N GLU A 159 29.63 -20.05 21.02
CA GLU A 159 29.01 -19.66 19.73
C GLU A 159 27.55 -20.10 19.52
N GLU A 160 26.95 -20.84 20.45
CA GLU A 160 25.54 -21.21 20.41
C GLU A 160 24.69 -20.16 21.13
N SER A 161 23.70 -19.61 20.41
CA SER A 161 22.77 -18.65 20.99
C SER A 161 21.87 -19.31 22.01
N LYS A 162 21.51 -18.54 23.05
CA LYS A 162 20.45 -18.99 23.93
C LYS A 162 19.10 -18.70 23.30
N THR A 163 18.29 -19.74 23.15
CA THR A 163 16.86 -19.59 22.86
C THR A 163 16.03 -19.70 24.13
N SER A 164 14.97 -18.88 24.22
CA SER A 164 13.95 -18.97 25.26
C SER A 164 12.57 -19.02 24.61
N ARG A 165 11.68 -19.84 25.17
CA ARG A 165 10.27 -19.93 24.76
C ARG A 165 9.43 -19.82 26.02
N ILE A 166 8.75 -18.69 26.19
CA ILE A 166 7.98 -18.40 27.39
C ILE A 166 6.53 -18.21 27.00
N LEU A 167 5.65 -19.00 27.61
CA LEU A 167 4.21 -18.80 27.54
C LEU A 167 3.89 -17.39 28.03
N PHE A 168 3.32 -16.54 27.17
CA PHE A 168 2.91 -15.20 27.53
C PHE A 168 1.54 -15.18 28.17
N GLY A 169 0.56 -15.77 27.49
CA GLY A 169 -0.81 -15.86 27.93
C GLY A 169 -1.68 -16.46 26.84
N THR A 170 -2.92 -16.78 27.17
CA THR A 170 -3.87 -17.39 26.24
C THR A 170 -5.02 -16.41 25.95
N PRO A 171 -5.20 -15.96 24.69
CA PRO A 171 -6.35 -15.17 24.30
C PRO A 171 -7.63 -16.01 24.41
N LYS A 172 -8.71 -15.43 24.90
CA LYS A 172 -10.03 -16.09 24.97
C LYS A 172 -11.13 -15.18 24.44
N ASP A 173 -12.25 -15.77 24.02
CA ASP A 173 -13.45 -15.01 23.63
C ASP A 173 -13.23 -14.01 22.47
N TYR A 174 -12.24 -14.27 21.61
CA TYR A 174 -12.07 -13.58 20.35
C TYR A 174 -12.91 -14.20 19.23
N VAL A 175 -13.18 -13.41 18.19
CA VAL A 175 -14.01 -13.78 17.04
C VAL A 175 -13.13 -14.08 15.82
N ARG A 176 -12.14 -13.22 15.56
CA ARG A 176 -11.20 -13.36 14.45
C ARG A 176 -9.78 -12.99 14.89
N THR A 177 -8.81 -13.58 14.21
CA THR A 177 -7.39 -13.26 14.38
C THR A 177 -6.76 -12.88 13.06
N PHE A 178 -5.77 -12.00 13.12
CA PHE A 178 -4.88 -11.64 12.02
C PHE A 178 -3.44 -11.72 12.51
N SER A 179 -2.52 -12.20 11.70
CA SER A 179 -1.08 -12.18 12.01
C SER A 179 -0.25 -11.93 10.77
N LEU A 180 0.87 -11.22 10.92
CA LEU A 180 1.93 -11.19 9.91
C LEU A 180 3.05 -12.11 10.36
N VAL A 181 3.21 -13.21 9.62
CA VAL A 181 4.17 -14.27 9.92
C VAL A 181 5.33 -14.23 8.95
N ARG A 182 6.46 -14.76 9.39
CA ARG A 182 7.66 -14.98 8.58
C ARG A 182 7.45 -16.20 7.70
N ALA A 183 6.78 -16.03 6.56
CA ALA A 183 6.58 -17.09 5.58
C ALA A 183 7.91 -17.64 5.04
N SER A 184 8.94 -16.79 5.02
CA SER A 184 10.34 -17.18 4.84
C SER A 184 11.24 -16.26 5.67
N ALA A 185 12.56 -16.50 5.65
CA ALA A 185 13.53 -15.59 6.26
C ALA A 185 13.44 -14.16 5.67
N SER A 186 13.03 -14.07 4.41
CA SER A 186 12.97 -12.84 3.63
C SER A 186 11.65 -12.12 3.78
N TRP A 187 10.53 -12.86 3.84
CA TRP A 187 9.20 -12.33 3.55
C TRP A 187 8.19 -12.53 4.67
N LEU A 188 7.37 -11.51 4.89
CA LEU A 188 6.16 -11.59 5.69
C LEU A 188 4.96 -11.99 4.84
N ALA A 189 3.99 -12.68 5.44
CA ALA A 189 2.70 -12.97 4.84
C ALA A 189 1.57 -12.97 5.88
N PRO A 190 0.32 -12.67 5.47
CA PRO A 190 -0.83 -12.71 6.35
C PRO A 190 -1.26 -14.14 6.72
N ARG A 191 -1.72 -14.31 7.96
CA ARG A 191 -2.47 -15.47 8.45
C ARG A 191 -3.72 -14.97 9.16
N HIS A 192 -4.81 -15.71 9.00
CA HIS A 192 -6.10 -15.41 9.60
C HIS A 192 -6.63 -16.64 10.33
N GLY A 193 -7.45 -16.40 11.35
CA GLY A 193 -8.08 -17.44 12.15
C GLY A 193 -9.42 -17.00 12.69
N THR A 194 -10.23 -17.95 13.15
CA THR A 194 -11.54 -17.70 13.76
C THR A 194 -11.48 -17.98 15.26
N THR A 195 -11.64 -19.23 15.66
CA THR A 195 -11.69 -19.68 17.07
C THR A 195 -10.43 -20.41 17.51
N SER A 196 -9.42 -20.50 16.65
CA SER A 196 -8.13 -21.12 16.95
C SER A 196 -6.99 -20.21 16.50
N TYR A 197 -6.07 -19.90 17.40
CA TYR A 197 -4.81 -19.23 17.08
C TYR A 197 -3.72 -20.29 16.90
N ASN A 198 -3.49 -20.71 15.66
CA ASN A 198 -2.49 -21.72 15.33
C ASN A 198 -1.63 -21.21 14.17
N LEU A 199 -0.37 -20.92 14.50
CA LEU A 199 0.66 -20.47 13.59
C LEU A 199 1.69 -21.58 13.41
N ASN A 200 2.03 -21.87 12.16
CA ASN A 200 3.14 -22.77 11.83
C ASN A 200 4.47 -22.02 11.75
N GLU A 201 4.40 -20.68 11.66
CA GLU A 201 5.53 -19.79 11.45
C GLU A 201 5.62 -18.74 12.56
N ASP A 202 6.83 -18.18 12.73
CA ASP A 202 7.07 -17.08 13.66
C ASP A 202 6.30 -15.82 13.23
N ALA A 203 5.50 -15.24 14.13
CA ALA A 203 4.79 -13.98 13.93
C ALA A 203 5.58 -12.77 14.45
N LEU A 204 5.57 -11.71 13.64
CA LEU A 204 6.04 -10.37 14.05
C LEU A 204 4.91 -9.55 14.69
N LEU A 205 3.69 -9.79 14.22
CA LEU A 205 2.46 -9.09 14.58
C LEU A 205 1.35 -10.13 14.73
N SER A 206 0.59 -10.04 15.82
CA SER A 206 -0.68 -10.77 15.98
C SER A 206 -1.75 -9.84 16.52
N SER A 207 -2.96 -9.95 15.98
CA SER A 207 -4.12 -9.13 16.33
C SER A 207 -5.34 -10.01 16.55
N PHE A 208 -6.14 -9.63 17.54
CA PHE A 208 -7.35 -10.34 17.97
C PHE A 208 -8.48 -9.33 18.09
N VAL A 209 -9.61 -9.60 17.46
CA VAL A 209 -10.84 -8.83 17.70
C VAL A 209 -11.77 -9.63 18.60
N TYR A 210 -12.13 -9.04 19.73
CA TYR A 210 -12.88 -9.69 20.80
C TYR A 210 -14.39 -9.57 20.60
N ARG A 211 -15.14 -10.42 21.31
CA ARG A 211 -16.61 -10.41 21.29
C ARG A 211 -17.23 -9.10 21.78
N ASP A 212 -16.49 -8.27 22.50
CA ASP A 212 -16.90 -6.92 22.93
C ASP A 212 -16.47 -5.82 21.95
N GLY A 213 -15.91 -6.19 20.79
CA GLY A 213 -15.43 -5.26 19.77
C GLY A 213 -14.07 -4.62 20.05
N ILE A 214 -13.43 -4.91 21.18
CA ILE A 214 -12.08 -4.44 21.44
C ILE A 214 -11.08 -5.22 20.59
N VAL A 215 -10.07 -4.50 20.10
CA VAL A 215 -8.95 -5.08 19.34
C VAL A 215 -7.71 -5.08 20.21
N LEU A 216 -7.04 -6.24 20.33
CA LEU A 216 -5.69 -6.39 20.87
C LEU A 216 -4.69 -6.54 19.73
N VAL A 217 -3.65 -5.74 19.73
CA VAL A 217 -2.49 -5.84 18.83
C VAL A 217 -1.24 -6.15 19.65
N LEU A 218 -0.47 -7.15 19.22
CA LEU A 218 0.83 -7.53 19.76
C LEU A 218 1.90 -7.34 18.69
N VAL A 219 2.97 -6.60 19.01
CA VAL A 219 4.15 -6.41 18.14
C VAL A 219 5.39 -6.88 18.87
N SER A 220 6.13 -7.82 18.29
CA SER A 220 7.42 -8.25 18.82
C SER A 220 8.50 -7.26 18.42
N VAL A 221 9.38 -6.84 19.33
CA VAL A 221 10.46 -5.89 19.04
C VAL A 221 11.79 -6.64 18.97
N SER A 222 12.41 -6.63 17.79
CA SER A 222 13.60 -7.43 17.47
C SER A 222 14.84 -6.59 17.21
N GLY A 223 16.01 -7.19 17.38
CA GLY A 223 17.32 -6.59 17.06
C GLY A 223 17.85 -5.63 18.14
N ILE A 224 17.03 -5.24 19.11
CA ILE A 224 17.50 -4.49 20.29
C ILE A 224 18.41 -5.40 21.10
N ASP A 225 19.61 -4.88 21.39
CA ASP A 225 20.66 -5.62 22.07
C ASP A 225 20.88 -7.03 21.51
N ASN A 226 20.92 -7.19 20.17
CA ASN A 226 21.16 -8.48 19.51
C ASN A 226 20.19 -9.62 19.94
N VAL A 227 18.97 -9.27 20.36
CA VAL A 227 17.91 -10.24 20.67
C VAL A 227 16.87 -10.26 19.56
N LEU A 228 16.68 -11.41 18.92
CA LEU A 228 15.53 -11.68 18.06
C LEU A 228 14.35 -12.06 18.96
N THR A 229 13.19 -11.42 18.75
CA THR A 229 11.95 -11.71 19.47
C THR A 229 10.81 -11.88 18.48
N VAL A 230 10.05 -12.97 18.59
CA VAL A 230 8.90 -13.29 17.74
C VAL A 230 7.80 -13.97 18.57
N PHE A 231 6.58 -14.01 18.05
CA PHE A 231 5.48 -14.78 18.62
C PHE A 231 5.32 -16.13 17.93
N GLN A 232 4.96 -17.15 18.71
CA GLN A 232 4.55 -18.48 18.24
C GLN A 232 3.23 -18.85 18.91
N SER A 233 2.51 -19.82 18.36
CA SER A 233 1.35 -20.41 19.05
C SER A 233 1.72 -21.70 19.77
N GLY A 234 1.09 -21.94 20.93
CA GLY A 234 1.02 -23.27 21.55
C GLY A 234 -0.11 -24.13 20.97
N ASN A 235 -0.25 -25.36 21.48
CA ASN A 235 -1.24 -26.32 20.97
C ASN A 235 -2.68 -25.94 21.35
N GLU A 236 -2.86 -25.18 22.43
CA GLU A 236 -4.17 -24.75 22.94
C GLU A 236 -4.46 -23.28 22.57
N GLY A 237 -3.77 -22.76 21.55
CA GLY A 237 -3.89 -21.38 21.09
C GLY A 237 -3.18 -20.37 21.96
N GLU A 238 -2.22 -20.80 22.79
CA GLU A 238 -1.47 -19.89 23.65
C GLU A 238 -0.49 -19.04 22.85
N ILE A 239 -0.20 -17.83 23.33
CA ILE A 239 0.81 -16.96 22.75
C ILE A 239 2.13 -17.24 23.46
N ILE A 240 3.15 -17.61 22.69
CA ILE A 240 4.50 -17.90 23.17
C ILE A 240 5.43 -16.79 22.66
N ILE A 241 6.16 -16.14 23.56
CA ILE A 241 7.27 -15.27 23.19
C ILE A 241 8.49 -16.17 23.00
N SER A 242 8.95 -16.28 21.75
CA SER A 242 10.17 -16.97 21.37
C SER A 242 11.27 -15.94 21.17
N SER A 243 12.44 -16.21 21.72
CA SER A 243 13.56 -15.27 21.66
C SER A 243 14.89 -15.97 21.47
N ARG A 244 15.81 -15.35 20.71
CA ARG A 244 17.19 -15.79 20.53
C ARG A 244 18.13 -14.66 20.95
N ASN A 245 18.96 -14.90 21.97
CA ASN A 245 19.99 -13.97 22.42
C ASN A 245 21.34 -14.37 21.84
N ASP A 246 21.92 -13.47 21.04
CA ASP A 246 23.23 -13.65 20.41
C ASP A 246 24.38 -13.03 21.26
N ASN A 247 24.10 -12.42 22.41
CA ASN A 247 25.15 -11.87 23.29
C ASN A 247 25.76 -12.92 24.21
N ASN A 248 27.03 -12.71 24.57
CA ASN A 248 27.72 -13.41 25.65
C ASN A 248 27.30 -12.98 27.08
N ARG A 249 26.21 -12.22 27.20
CA ARG A 249 25.62 -11.78 28.48
C ARG A 249 24.11 -11.96 28.45
N VAL A 250 23.51 -12.01 29.63
CA VAL A 250 22.05 -11.98 29.78
C VAL A 250 21.51 -10.70 29.14
N ALA A 251 20.48 -10.84 28.32
CA ALA A 251 19.79 -9.74 27.66
C ALA A 251 18.28 -9.83 27.87
N LYS A 252 17.53 -8.88 27.31
CA LYS A 252 16.07 -8.85 27.38
C LYS A 252 15.47 -8.97 25.99
N SER A 253 14.46 -9.80 25.84
CA SER A 253 13.53 -9.70 24.72
C SER A 253 12.42 -8.70 25.05
N GLU A 254 11.87 -8.10 24.00
CA GLU A 254 10.96 -6.96 24.10
C GLU A 254 9.75 -7.17 23.19
N ALA A 255 8.56 -6.83 23.68
CA ALA A 255 7.33 -6.82 22.92
C ALA A 255 6.40 -5.70 23.43
N VAL A 256 5.42 -5.35 22.61
CA VAL A 256 4.43 -4.32 22.91
C VAL A 256 3.03 -4.88 22.69
N ALA A 257 2.14 -4.66 23.65
CA ALA A 257 0.72 -4.92 23.52
C ALA A 257 -0.07 -3.61 23.55
N ALA A 258 -1.08 -3.48 22.69
CA ALA A 258 -2.00 -2.36 22.71
C ALA A 258 -3.44 -2.83 22.52
N ILE A 259 -4.38 -2.23 23.25
CA ILE A 259 -5.82 -2.41 23.00
C ILE A 259 -6.47 -1.09 22.62
N ALA A 260 -7.42 -1.13 21.68
CA ALA A 260 -8.21 0.02 21.24
C ALA A 260 -9.57 -0.45 20.66
N SER A 261 -10.44 0.50 20.29
CA SER A 261 -11.70 0.21 19.61
C SER A 261 -11.51 -0.18 18.13
N SER A 262 -10.36 0.12 17.54
CA SER A 262 -10.02 -0.25 16.17
C SER A 262 -8.58 -0.73 16.04
N PHE A 263 -8.34 -1.54 15.00
CA PHE A 263 -7.00 -2.03 14.67
C PHE A 263 -6.04 -0.89 14.39
N GLU A 264 -6.44 0.15 13.66
CA GLU A 264 -5.56 1.25 13.29
C GLU A 264 -5.04 2.04 14.49
N ILE A 265 -5.87 2.23 15.52
CA ILE A 265 -5.48 2.93 16.75
C ILE A 265 -4.54 2.04 17.59
N ALA A 266 -4.88 0.76 17.79
CA ALA A 266 -4.03 -0.18 18.53
C ALA A 266 -2.67 -0.39 17.85
N MET A 267 -2.66 -0.56 16.52
CA MET A 267 -1.45 -0.73 15.73
C MET A 267 -0.57 0.52 15.77
N ALA A 268 -1.16 1.72 15.66
CA ALA A 268 -0.42 2.96 15.80
C ALA A 268 0.25 3.07 17.18
N ALA A 269 -0.49 2.78 18.26
CA ALA A 269 0.04 2.79 19.62
C ALA A 269 1.24 1.83 19.77
N ALA A 270 1.09 0.59 19.30
CA ALA A 270 2.12 -0.43 19.41
C ALA A 270 3.40 -0.08 18.62
N ILE A 271 3.25 0.38 17.37
CA ILE A 271 4.41 0.72 16.52
C ILE A 271 5.11 2.00 16.98
N TYR A 272 4.38 3.00 17.49
CA TYR A 272 5.00 4.21 18.02
C TYR A 272 5.86 3.90 19.25
N GLU A 273 5.40 3.02 20.14
CA GLU A 273 6.20 2.57 21.28
C GLU A 273 7.41 1.72 20.83
N ALA A 274 7.22 0.79 19.89
CA ALA A 274 8.32 0.01 19.34
C ALA A 274 9.39 0.90 18.69
N ARG A 275 8.98 1.99 18.02
CA ARG A 275 9.91 2.98 17.43
C ARG A 275 10.73 3.69 18.51
N LYS A 276 10.12 4.12 19.63
CA LYS A 276 10.85 4.73 20.75
C LYS A 276 11.92 3.80 21.30
N LYS A 277 11.57 2.52 21.51
CA LYS A 277 12.52 1.50 21.99
C LYS A 277 13.72 1.36 21.04
N SER A 278 13.45 1.25 19.75
CA SER A 278 14.50 1.09 18.74
C SER A 278 15.38 2.34 18.61
N GLN A 279 14.79 3.53 18.59
CA GLN A 279 15.54 4.80 18.46
C GLN A 279 16.41 5.09 19.69
N ASN A 280 15.89 4.90 20.90
CA ASN A 280 16.65 5.10 22.13
C ASN A 280 17.85 4.17 22.20
N TYR A 281 17.68 2.92 21.74
CA TYR A 281 18.78 1.96 21.65
C TYR A 281 19.84 2.40 20.63
N SER A 282 19.44 2.86 19.44
CA SER A 282 20.38 3.39 18.44
C SER A 282 21.18 4.59 18.96
N VAL A 283 20.55 5.54 19.67
CA VAL A 283 21.24 6.69 20.28
C VAL A 283 22.22 6.23 21.37
N ALA A 284 21.82 5.29 22.22
CA ALA A 284 22.70 4.73 23.25
C ALA A 284 23.95 4.06 22.64
N LEU A 285 23.80 3.32 21.53
CA LEU A 285 24.92 2.73 20.80
C LEU A 285 25.87 3.79 20.20
N GLN A 286 25.35 4.90 19.67
CA GLN A 286 26.17 6.00 19.15
C GLN A 286 27.03 6.68 20.23
N HIS A 287 26.60 6.64 21.50
CA HIS A 287 27.40 7.14 22.62
C HIS A 287 28.49 6.15 23.07
N ILE A 288 28.32 4.85 22.78
CA ILE A 288 29.25 3.77 23.17
C ILE A 288 30.32 3.54 22.09
N TYR A 289 29.95 3.66 20.81
CA TYR A 289 30.86 3.56 19.67
C TYR A 289 31.07 4.96 19.09
N GLN A 290 32.20 5.61 19.42
CA GLN A 290 32.61 6.87 18.79
C GLN A 290 32.78 6.66 17.28
N ALA A 291 31.76 7.00 16.51
CA ALA A 291 31.94 7.32 15.10
C ALA A 291 32.34 8.80 15.01
N ALA A 292 33.39 9.10 14.24
CA ALA A 292 33.84 10.45 13.95
C ALA A 292 32.65 11.33 13.53
N SER A 293 32.37 12.34 14.34
CA SER A 293 31.28 13.30 14.15
C SER A 293 31.68 14.31 13.08
N ASP A 294 31.45 13.99 11.82
CA ASP A 294 31.45 15.00 10.74
C ASP A 294 30.12 14.97 10.00
N GLN A 295 29.04 15.30 10.71
CA GLN A 295 27.81 15.80 10.08
C GLN A 295 27.17 16.83 11.00
N GLU A 296 27.42 18.11 10.72
CA GLU A 296 26.50 19.16 11.14
C GLU A 296 25.13 18.91 10.50
N PRO A 297 24.01 19.13 11.21
CA PRO A 297 22.71 19.17 10.58
C PRO A 297 22.70 20.32 9.58
N ALA A 298 22.47 20.01 8.30
CA ALA A 298 22.19 21.02 7.29
C ALA A 298 20.84 21.69 7.60
N GLN A 299 20.88 22.63 8.53
CA GLN A 299 19.80 23.53 8.88
C GLN A 299 20.17 24.92 8.34
N THR A 300 20.26 25.03 7.02
CA THR A 300 20.22 26.32 6.35
C THR A 300 18.84 26.50 5.74
N ALA A 301 18.02 27.26 6.47
CA ALA A 301 16.92 27.99 5.88
C ALA A 301 17.45 28.82 4.70
N VAL A 302 16.76 28.72 3.57
CA VAL A 302 16.72 29.83 2.62
C VAL A 302 15.27 30.24 2.51
N ASP A 303 14.92 31.16 3.42
CA ASP A 303 13.84 32.12 3.27
C ASP A 303 14.21 33.03 2.08
N ASN A 304 13.95 32.55 0.87
CA ASN A 304 13.76 33.37 -0.33
C ASN A 304 12.35 33.04 -0.79
N GLY A 305 11.52 34.04 -1.11
CA GLY A 305 10.10 33.91 -1.46
C GLY A 305 9.77 33.11 -2.74
N LEU A 306 10.41 31.97 -2.93
CA LEU A 306 10.11 30.94 -3.92
C LEU A 306 9.25 29.89 -3.21
N THR A 307 7.97 29.84 -3.55
CA THR A 307 7.14 28.69 -3.21
C THR A 307 7.80 27.42 -3.78
N PRO A 308 7.98 26.35 -2.98
CA PRO A 308 8.55 25.11 -3.47
C PRO A 308 7.65 24.57 -4.58
N LYS A 309 8.18 24.51 -5.80
CA LYS A 309 7.50 23.89 -6.94
C LYS A 309 7.73 22.40 -6.92
N TRP A 310 6.71 21.62 -7.29
CA TRP A 310 6.84 20.17 -7.38
C TRP A 310 7.92 19.75 -8.39
N GLN A 311 8.67 18.70 -8.05
CA GLN A 311 9.60 17.99 -8.92
C GLN A 311 9.35 16.48 -8.76
N PRO A 312 9.45 15.69 -9.84
CA PRO A 312 9.36 14.24 -9.71
C PRO A 312 10.58 13.71 -8.94
N GLU A 313 10.31 12.87 -7.96
CA GLU A 313 11.34 12.10 -7.28
C GLU A 313 11.74 10.88 -8.13
N TRP A 314 12.88 10.25 -7.83
CA TRP A 314 13.39 9.11 -8.61
C TRP A 314 12.43 7.91 -8.65
N TYR A 315 11.57 7.80 -7.63
CA TYR A 315 10.54 6.77 -7.48
C TYR A 315 9.16 7.16 -8.05
N ASP A 316 9.01 8.36 -8.61
CA ASP A 316 7.75 8.78 -9.22
C ASP A 316 7.68 8.41 -10.70
N GLY A 317 8.80 8.13 -11.37
CA GLY A 317 8.80 7.78 -12.78
C GLY A 317 8.50 6.31 -13.06
N LEU A 318 8.01 6.01 -14.28
CA LEU A 318 7.83 4.63 -14.72
C LEU A 318 9.20 3.97 -14.88
N SER A 319 9.41 2.82 -14.23
CA SER A 319 10.67 2.07 -14.39
C SER A 319 10.49 0.78 -15.17
N TYR A 320 11.59 0.25 -15.71
CA TYR A 320 11.65 -1.07 -16.35
C TYR A 320 12.64 -1.96 -15.59
N CYS A 321 12.23 -3.20 -15.27
CA CYS A 321 13.08 -4.19 -14.63
C CYS A 321 13.33 -5.36 -15.58
N THR A 322 14.59 -5.78 -15.72
CA THR A 322 14.99 -6.82 -16.68
C THR A 322 14.65 -8.24 -16.24
N TRP A 323 14.24 -8.48 -14.98
CA TRP A 323 14.16 -9.82 -14.39
C TRP A 323 13.24 -10.79 -15.16
N ASN A 324 11.91 -10.60 -15.14
CA ASN A 324 11.02 -11.54 -15.85
C ASN A 324 11.08 -11.35 -17.38
N ALA A 325 11.47 -10.18 -17.86
CA ALA A 325 11.56 -9.91 -19.29
C ALA A 325 12.75 -10.61 -19.98
N LEU A 326 13.93 -10.59 -19.36
CA LEU A 326 15.19 -11.00 -19.98
C LEU A 326 15.90 -12.16 -19.24
N GLY A 327 15.57 -12.38 -17.96
CA GLY A 327 16.14 -13.43 -17.12
C GLY A 327 17.63 -13.23 -16.81
N GLN A 328 18.26 -14.29 -16.29
CA GLN A 328 19.65 -14.29 -15.79
C GLN A 328 20.72 -14.28 -16.89
N ASN A 329 20.38 -14.62 -18.14
CA ASN A 329 21.31 -14.59 -19.27
C ASN A 329 21.39 -13.18 -19.87
N LEU A 330 21.71 -12.21 -19.02
CA LEU A 330 21.65 -10.80 -19.34
C LEU A 330 22.88 -10.35 -20.13
N THR A 331 22.66 -9.60 -21.20
CA THR A 331 23.72 -9.03 -22.04
C THR A 331 23.40 -7.58 -22.39
N GLU A 332 24.42 -6.80 -22.74
CA GLU A 332 24.22 -5.44 -23.27
C GLU A 332 23.20 -5.45 -24.42
N GLN A 333 23.33 -6.39 -25.37
CA GLN A 333 22.47 -6.43 -26.55
C GLN A 333 21.01 -6.71 -26.18
N ASN A 334 20.75 -7.61 -25.22
CA ASN A 334 19.39 -7.92 -24.77
C ASN A 334 18.73 -6.69 -24.12
N ILE A 335 19.48 -5.94 -23.31
CA ILE A 335 19.00 -4.69 -22.69
C ILE A 335 18.67 -3.66 -23.76
N LEU A 336 19.59 -3.41 -24.68
CA LEU A 336 19.39 -2.42 -25.75
C LEU A 336 18.20 -2.77 -26.65
N ASN A 337 18.02 -4.06 -26.99
CA ASN A 337 16.87 -4.52 -27.75
C ASN A 337 15.55 -4.28 -27.01
N ALA A 338 15.51 -4.53 -25.70
CA ALA A 338 14.33 -4.27 -24.88
C ALA A 338 13.99 -2.77 -24.83
N LEU A 339 14.99 -1.92 -24.60
CA LEU A 339 14.81 -0.46 -24.59
C LEU A 339 14.39 0.09 -25.96
N GLN A 340 14.97 -0.43 -27.04
CA GLN A 340 14.57 -0.09 -28.39
C GLN A 340 13.11 -0.48 -28.64
N SER A 341 12.67 -1.66 -28.17
CA SER A 341 11.27 -2.09 -28.28
C SER A 341 10.31 -1.15 -27.53
N LEU A 342 10.67 -0.72 -26.31
CA LEU A 342 9.89 0.28 -25.57
C LEU A 342 9.78 1.59 -26.36
N LYS A 343 10.91 2.08 -26.88
CA LYS A 343 11.02 3.33 -27.65
C LYS A 343 10.20 3.30 -28.93
N GLU A 344 10.26 2.21 -29.71
CA GLU A 344 9.48 2.01 -30.94
C GLU A 344 7.97 1.99 -30.67
N ASN A 345 7.56 1.55 -29.48
CA ASN A 345 6.17 1.57 -29.04
C ASN A 345 5.76 2.88 -28.32
N GLY A 346 6.65 3.88 -28.26
CA GLY A 346 6.39 5.17 -27.63
C GLY A 346 6.34 5.12 -26.10
N ILE A 347 6.89 4.08 -25.48
CA ILE A 347 6.97 3.92 -24.02
C ILE A 347 8.25 4.58 -23.54
N GLN A 348 8.09 5.59 -22.68
CA GLN A 348 9.21 6.30 -22.07
C GLN A 348 9.29 5.92 -20.60
N ILE A 349 10.44 5.37 -20.21
CA ILE A 349 10.77 5.05 -18.82
C ILE A 349 11.77 6.08 -18.29
N SER A 350 11.68 6.41 -17.01
CA SER A 350 12.65 7.29 -16.33
C SER A 350 13.81 6.52 -15.73
N SER A 351 13.60 5.23 -15.45
CA SER A 351 14.47 4.44 -14.60
C SER A 351 14.60 3.02 -15.15
N LEU A 352 15.81 2.49 -15.18
CA LEU A 352 16.11 1.12 -15.60
C LEU A 352 16.74 0.36 -14.44
N ILE A 353 16.20 -0.82 -14.12
CA ILE A 353 16.78 -1.76 -13.15
C ILE A 353 17.40 -2.91 -13.95
N ILE A 354 18.74 -2.92 -14.02
CA ILE A 354 19.54 -4.05 -14.50
C ILE A 354 19.58 -5.08 -13.38
N ASP A 355 18.69 -6.06 -13.45
CA ASP A 355 18.51 -7.08 -12.42
C ASP A 355 19.61 -8.16 -12.48
N ASP A 356 19.50 -9.22 -11.66
CA ASP A 356 20.49 -10.30 -11.54
C ASP A 356 20.90 -10.89 -12.92
N GLY A 357 22.20 -11.12 -13.10
CA GLY A 357 22.80 -11.69 -14.32
C GLY A 357 23.98 -10.90 -14.90
N TRP A 358 24.22 -9.67 -14.44
CA TRP A 358 25.30 -8.82 -14.98
C TRP A 358 26.70 -9.09 -14.40
N GLN A 359 26.77 -9.71 -13.22
CA GLN A 359 27.97 -9.78 -12.39
C GLN A 359 29.04 -10.74 -12.95
N SER A 360 30.31 -10.45 -12.66
CA SER A 360 31.40 -11.43 -12.84
C SER A 360 31.37 -12.47 -11.73
N LEU A 361 31.03 -13.71 -12.09
CA LEU A 361 30.83 -14.82 -11.15
C LEU A 361 31.74 -16.00 -11.48
N ASP A 362 32.12 -16.77 -10.45
CA ASP A 362 32.77 -18.07 -10.65
C ASP A 362 31.76 -19.20 -10.94
N ASN A 363 32.27 -20.44 -11.04
CA ASN A 363 31.49 -21.67 -11.13
C ASN A 363 30.39 -21.63 -12.19
N GLU A 364 30.74 -21.21 -13.41
CA GLU A 364 29.81 -21.13 -14.53
C GLU A 364 29.08 -22.47 -14.77
N GLY A 365 27.77 -22.40 -15.03
CA GLY A 365 26.90 -23.57 -15.19
C GLY A 365 26.42 -24.22 -13.89
N GLN A 366 26.88 -23.77 -12.71
CA GLN A 366 26.34 -24.23 -11.42
C GLN A 366 25.16 -23.37 -10.94
N SER A 367 24.44 -23.89 -9.93
CA SER A 367 23.37 -23.16 -9.24
C SER A 367 23.88 -21.83 -8.67
N GLN A 368 23.05 -20.78 -8.71
CA GLN A 368 23.38 -19.45 -8.17
C GLN A 368 23.90 -19.49 -6.73
N PHE A 369 23.38 -20.40 -5.90
CA PHE A 369 23.80 -20.56 -4.51
C PHE A 369 25.24 -21.03 -4.31
N LYS A 370 25.92 -21.47 -5.38
CA LYS A 370 27.33 -21.89 -5.38
C LYS A 370 28.26 -20.92 -6.11
N ARG A 371 27.71 -19.84 -6.68
CA ARG A 371 28.46 -18.86 -7.45
C ARG A 371 28.82 -17.69 -6.55
N GLY A 372 30.09 -17.32 -6.52
CA GLY A 372 30.60 -16.15 -5.82
C GLY A 372 30.95 -15.03 -6.78
N ILE A 373 30.76 -13.79 -6.35
CA ILE A 373 31.24 -12.62 -7.11
C ILE A 373 32.77 -12.58 -7.06
N THR A 374 33.41 -12.40 -8.23
CA THR A 374 34.88 -12.43 -8.36
C THR A 374 35.49 -11.03 -8.30
N ARG A 375 34.83 -10.03 -8.91
CA ARG A 375 35.25 -8.63 -9.02
C ARG A 375 34.03 -7.72 -9.16
N PHE A 376 34.21 -6.41 -9.03
CA PHE A 376 33.12 -5.43 -9.17
C PHE A 376 32.62 -5.27 -10.60
N GLU A 377 33.50 -5.44 -11.60
CA GLU A 377 33.15 -5.27 -13.01
C GLU A 377 32.18 -6.34 -13.52
N ALA A 378 31.33 -5.96 -14.48
CA ALA A 378 30.39 -6.84 -15.16
C ALA A 378 31.09 -8.02 -15.87
N SER A 379 30.33 -9.08 -16.12
CA SER A 379 30.85 -10.25 -16.83
C SER A 379 31.27 -9.87 -18.25
N GLN A 380 32.49 -10.25 -18.66
CA GLN A 380 32.97 -9.94 -20.00
C GLN A 380 32.17 -10.67 -21.10
N GLY A 381 31.51 -11.78 -20.75
CA GLY A 381 30.64 -12.51 -21.66
C GLY A 381 29.37 -11.75 -22.02
N GLY A 382 28.70 -11.11 -21.04
CA GLY A 382 27.49 -10.31 -21.28
C GLY A 382 27.75 -8.83 -21.59
N PHE A 383 28.86 -8.29 -21.08
CA PHE A 383 29.23 -6.88 -21.10
C PHE A 383 30.71 -6.74 -21.54
N PRO A 384 31.01 -6.99 -22.83
CA PRO A 384 32.39 -7.12 -23.34
C PRO A 384 33.25 -5.85 -23.17
N HIS A 385 32.61 -4.69 -23.02
CA HIS A 385 33.26 -3.39 -22.83
C HIS A 385 33.04 -2.80 -21.42
N GLY A 386 32.55 -3.61 -20.48
CA GLY A 386 32.31 -3.22 -19.09
C GLY A 386 31.04 -2.40 -18.89
N LEU A 387 30.63 -2.28 -17.62
CA LEU A 387 29.36 -1.68 -17.24
C LEU A 387 29.27 -0.19 -17.62
N GLN A 388 30.37 0.55 -17.50
CA GLN A 388 30.42 1.98 -17.81
C GLN A 388 30.04 2.28 -19.26
N GLN A 389 30.60 1.52 -20.21
CA GLN A 389 30.31 1.73 -21.63
C GLN A 389 28.85 1.35 -21.95
N THR A 390 28.36 0.24 -21.40
CA THR A 390 26.97 -0.17 -21.58
C THR A 390 26.00 0.89 -21.06
N ILE A 391 26.21 1.44 -19.86
CA ILE A 391 25.36 2.50 -19.28
C ILE A 391 25.45 3.80 -20.10
N ALA A 392 26.64 4.19 -20.54
CA ALA A 392 26.82 5.35 -21.40
C ALA A 392 26.01 5.22 -22.70
N LYS A 393 26.03 4.03 -23.32
CA LYS A 393 25.25 3.72 -24.52
C LYS A 393 23.75 3.71 -24.26
N ILE A 394 23.30 3.12 -23.15
CA ILE A 394 21.90 3.16 -22.71
C ILE A 394 21.39 4.60 -22.65
N ARG A 395 22.12 5.49 -21.98
CA ARG A 395 21.73 6.91 -21.83
C ARG A 395 21.80 7.67 -23.15
N GLN A 396 22.79 7.38 -23.99
CA GLN A 396 22.92 7.99 -25.32
C GLN A 396 21.75 7.63 -26.25
N GLU A 397 21.30 6.38 -26.23
CA GLU A 397 20.21 5.90 -27.10
C GLU A 397 18.82 6.18 -26.51
N ASN A 398 18.73 6.46 -25.20
CA ASN A 398 17.50 6.61 -24.44
C ASN A 398 17.57 7.80 -23.46
N GLU A 399 17.50 9.03 -23.99
CA GLU A 399 17.62 10.29 -23.22
C GLU A 399 16.60 10.42 -22.07
N GLY A 400 15.48 9.69 -22.13
CA GLY A 400 14.48 9.66 -21.06
C GLY A 400 14.92 8.93 -19.79
N ILE A 401 15.94 8.07 -19.86
CA ILE A 401 16.44 7.29 -18.72
C ILE A 401 17.35 8.17 -17.86
N LYS A 402 16.79 8.62 -16.75
CA LYS A 402 17.47 9.44 -15.73
C LYS A 402 18.20 8.59 -14.71
N HIS A 403 17.63 7.45 -14.34
CA HIS A 403 18.17 6.57 -13.31
C HIS A 403 18.53 5.21 -13.86
N VAL A 404 19.72 4.73 -13.53
CA VAL A 404 20.12 3.33 -13.78
C VAL A 404 20.46 2.71 -12.45
N SER A 405 19.70 1.67 -12.10
CA SER A 405 19.93 0.82 -10.94
C SER A 405 20.54 -0.51 -11.36
N VAL A 406 21.39 -1.08 -10.51
CA VAL A 406 21.83 -2.48 -10.64
C VAL A 406 21.39 -3.31 -9.42
N TRP A 407 21.10 -4.58 -9.65
CA TRP A 407 20.86 -5.55 -8.58
C TRP A 407 22.18 -6.08 -8.01
N HIS A 408 22.25 -6.26 -6.69
CA HIS A 408 23.29 -7.05 -6.04
C HIS A 408 22.78 -7.65 -4.73
N ALA A 409 23.38 -8.76 -4.28
CA ALA A 409 23.12 -9.30 -2.95
C ALA A 409 23.95 -8.56 -1.89
N LEU A 410 23.46 -8.52 -0.64
CA LEU A 410 24.15 -7.83 0.46
C LEU A 410 25.51 -8.46 0.81
N LEU A 411 25.63 -9.78 0.71
CA LEU A 411 26.81 -10.54 1.13
C LEU A 411 27.75 -10.91 -0.04
N GLY A 412 27.61 -10.24 -1.19
CA GLY A 412 28.30 -10.59 -2.44
C GLY A 412 27.30 -11.01 -3.53
N TYR A 413 27.36 -12.29 -3.92
CA TYR A 413 26.31 -12.94 -4.73
C TYR A 413 25.53 -13.96 -3.88
N TRP A 414 24.60 -14.73 -4.48
CA TRP A 414 23.85 -15.79 -3.79
C TRP A 414 24.75 -16.82 -3.05
N GLY A 415 25.93 -17.12 -3.61
CA GLY A 415 26.98 -17.95 -2.99
C GLY A 415 28.09 -17.16 -2.27
N GLY A 416 27.95 -15.85 -2.11
CA GLY A 416 28.91 -14.97 -1.43
C GLY A 416 30.03 -14.46 -2.33
N ILE A 417 31.26 -14.48 -1.83
CA ILE A 417 32.49 -14.00 -2.48
C ILE A 417 33.30 -15.19 -3.02
N SER A 418 33.78 -15.07 -4.26
CA SER A 418 34.65 -16.10 -4.84
C SER A 418 36.00 -16.17 -4.11
N PRO A 419 36.48 -17.37 -3.72
CA PRO A 419 37.75 -17.53 -3.01
C PRO A 419 38.98 -17.17 -3.85
N ALA A 420 38.88 -17.19 -5.18
CA ALA A 420 39.96 -16.90 -6.12
C ALA A 420 39.76 -15.55 -6.85
N GLY A 421 38.79 -14.75 -6.41
CA GLY A 421 38.47 -13.46 -7.01
C GLY A 421 39.38 -12.32 -6.55
N GLU A 422 39.33 -11.21 -7.28
CA GLU A 422 39.98 -9.94 -6.93
C GLU A 422 39.47 -9.41 -5.58
N ILE A 423 38.18 -9.57 -5.29
CA ILE A 423 37.58 -9.13 -4.02
C ILE A 423 38.24 -9.84 -2.83
N ALA A 424 38.37 -11.17 -2.88
CA ALA A 424 39.01 -11.95 -1.80
C ALA A 424 40.52 -11.71 -1.69
N SER A 425 41.15 -11.13 -2.72
CA SER A 425 42.56 -10.74 -2.69
C SER A 425 42.77 -9.35 -2.08
N LYS A 426 41.73 -8.48 -2.12
CA LYS A 426 41.79 -7.10 -1.65
C LYS A 426 41.27 -6.93 -0.21
N TYR A 427 40.27 -7.70 0.18
CA TYR A 427 39.65 -7.63 1.51
C TYR A 427 39.78 -8.96 2.25
N ASN A 428 39.84 -8.89 3.56
CA ASN A 428 39.72 -10.05 4.42
C ASN A 428 38.36 -10.70 4.21
N THR A 429 38.36 -12.03 4.04
CA THR A 429 37.13 -12.81 3.89
C THR A 429 37.11 -13.95 4.90
N ILE A 430 35.92 -14.28 5.37
CA ILE A 430 35.66 -15.36 6.32
C ILE A 430 34.67 -16.35 5.72
N GLU A 431 34.85 -17.63 6.04
CA GLU A 431 33.93 -18.69 5.66
C GLU A 431 33.04 -19.05 6.85
N ILE A 432 31.73 -18.98 6.64
CA ILE A 432 30.71 -19.15 7.68
C ILE A 432 29.68 -20.18 7.21
N GLU A 433 29.11 -20.92 8.16
CA GLU A 433 27.93 -21.77 7.89
C GLU A 433 26.63 -20.95 7.94
N ARG A 434 25.65 -21.30 7.10
CA ARG A 434 24.29 -20.78 7.16
C ARG A 434 23.27 -21.91 7.23
N THR A 435 22.14 -21.64 7.87
CA THR A 435 20.97 -22.54 7.87
C THR A 435 20.49 -22.77 6.43
N GLY A 436 20.25 -24.02 6.04
CA GLY A 436 19.71 -24.36 4.71
C GLY A 436 20.23 -25.68 4.16
N GLU A 437 20.06 -25.89 2.85
CA GLU A 437 20.49 -27.11 2.19
C GLU A 437 22.02 -27.31 2.25
N PRO A 438 22.53 -28.56 2.33
CA PRO A 438 23.96 -28.85 2.41
C PRO A 438 24.78 -28.21 1.27
N ALA A 439 24.21 -28.12 0.08
CA ALA A 439 24.87 -27.59 -1.12
C ALA A 439 25.13 -26.08 -1.07
N SER A 440 24.43 -25.35 -0.19
CA SER A 440 24.55 -23.91 0.00
C SER A 440 25.00 -23.54 1.43
N ARG A 441 25.28 -24.54 2.28
CA ARG A 441 25.52 -24.38 3.73
C ARG A 441 26.73 -23.51 4.07
N LYS A 442 27.79 -23.52 3.25
CA LYS A 442 28.96 -22.65 3.47
C LYS A 442 28.89 -21.44 2.55
N ILE A 443 29.16 -20.28 3.11
CA ILE A 443 29.26 -19.02 2.38
C ILE A 443 30.54 -18.30 2.78
N ARG A 444 31.22 -17.72 1.79
CA ARG A 444 32.33 -16.80 2.04
C ARG A 444 31.84 -15.37 1.93
N ILE A 445 32.10 -14.57 2.94
CA ILE A 445 31.70 -13.16 2.99
C ILE A 445 32.92 -12.30 3.33
N VAL A 446 32.84 -11.00 3.06
CA VAL A 446 33.88 -10.06 3.53
C VAL A 446 33.78 -9.94 5.05
N ASP A 447 34.91 -9.95 5.74
CA ASP A 447 34.93 -9.80 7.20
C ASP A 447 34.27 -8.47 7.60
N PRO A 448 33.40 -8.41 8.63
CA PRO A 448 32.76 -7.17 9.09
C PRO A 448 33.70 -5.99 9.27
N ASP A 449 34.97 -6.21 9.58
CA ASP A 449 35.96 -5.16 9.79
C ASP A 449 36.32 -4.43 8.48
N ASP A 450 36.26 -5.10 7.32
CA ASP A 450 36.58 -4.55 6.00
C ASP A 450 35.33 -4.10 5.22
N ILE A 451 34.13 -4.41 5.72
CA ILE A 451 32.86 -4.13 5.06
C ILE A 451 32.60 -2.63 4.76
N PRO A 452 32.96 -1.68 5.64
CA PRO A 452 32.84 -0.26 5.32
C PRO A 452 33.62 0.12 4.04
N SER A 453 34.86 -0.35 3.91
CA SER A 453 35.70 -0.09 2.73
C SER A 453 35.21 -0.84 1.49
N PHE A 454 34.74 -2.08 1.65
CA PHE A 454 34.16 -2.86 0.55
C PHE A 454 32.98 -2.15 -0.11
N PHE A 455 31.98 -1.69 0.67
CA PHE A 455 30.82 -1.00 0.10
C PHE A 455 31.18 0.37 -0.46
N ASP A 456 32.09 1.11 0.18
CA ASP A 456 32.54 2.41 -0.33
C ASP A 456 33.24 2.28 -1.69
N ASP A 457 34.14 1.31 -1.84
CA ASP A 457 34.83 1.03 -3.10
C ASP A 457 33.87 0.49 -4.16
N PHE A 458 32.96 -0.42 -3.78
CA PHE A 458 31.99 -0.99 -4.71
C PHE A 458 31.05 0.09 -5.26
N TYR A 459 30.54 0.98 -4.40
CA TYR A 459 29.65 2.04 -4.84
C TYR A 459 30.37 3.19 -5.54
N THR A 460 31.65 3.43 -5.22
CA THR A 460 32.51 4.31 -6.01
C THR A 460 32.66 3.78 -7.43
N PHE A 461 32.92 2.48 -7.60
CA PHE A 461 32.98 1.84 -8.91
C PHE A 461 31.65 2.00 -9.65
N LEU A 462 30.52 1.61 -9.04
CA LEU A 462 29.20 1.70 -9.67
C LEU A 462 28.85 3.14 -10.07
N SER A 463 29.09 4.11 -9.19
CA SER A 463 28.88 5.53 -9.48
C SER A 463 29.75 6.01 -10.65
N SER A 464 31.02 5.60 -10.70
CA SER A 464 31.93 5.91 -11.82
C SER A 464 31.48 5.28 -13.15
N ALA A 465 30.78 4.15 -13.09
CA ALA A 465 30.15 3.50 -14.24
C ALA A 465 28.84 4.18 -14.68
N GLY A 466 28.33 5.15 -13.92
CA GLY A 466 27.09 5.87 -14.22
C GLY A 466 25.83 5.26 -13.61
N VAL A 467 25.97 4.30 -12.69
CA VAL A 467 24.88 3.83 -11.81
C VAL A 467 24.62 4.90 -10.75
N ASP A 468 23.35 5.13 -10.43
CA ASP A 468 22.95 6.15 -9.44
C ASP A 468 21.99 5.63 -8.36
N SER A 469 21.67 4.34 -8.40
CA SER A 469 20.76 3.66 -7.48
C SER A 469 21.03 2.15 -7.48
N VAL A 470 20.53 1.42 -6.47
CA VAL A 470 20.72 -0.05 -6.38
C VAL A 470 19.48 -0.77 -5.87
N LYS A 471 19.24 -1.98 -6.38
CA LYS A 471 18.33 -2.96 -5.77
C LYS A 471 19.19 -3.93 -4.95
N THR A 472 19.18 -3.78 -3.63
CA THR A 472 19.98 -4.62 -2.74
C THR A 472 19.12 -5.74 -2.19
N ASP A 473 19.52 -6.95 -2.53
CA ASP A 473 18.73 -8.15 -2.28
C ASP A 473 19.42 -9.13 -1.33
N VAL A 474 18.74 -10.23 -1.02
CA VAL A 474 19.24 -11.31 -0.16
C VAL A 474 19.70 -10.80 1.22
N GLN A 475 19.14 -9.68 1.70
CA GLN A 475 19.57 -9.07 2.97
C GLN A 475 19.27 -9.97 4.17
N SER A 476 18.17 -10.72 4.09
CA SER A 476 17.77 -11.75 5.05
C SER A 476 18.79 -12.86 5.26
N ALA A 477 19.78 -13.04 4.37
CA ALA A 477 20.85 -14.00 4.61
C ALA A 477 21.63 -13.73 5.90
N LEU A 478 21.65 -12.48 6.38
CA LEU A 478 22.21 -12.13 7.69
C LEU A 478 21.57 -12.91 8.85
N ASP A 479 20.28 -13.24 8.78
CA ASP A 479 19.59 -14.00 9.84
C ASP A 479 19.84 -15.51 9.76
N SER A 480 20.31 -15.99 8.60
CA SER A 480 20.65 -17.40 8.37
C SER A 480 22.07 -17.77 8.78
N LEU A 481 22.95 -16.80 9.05
CA LEU A 481 24.34 -17.05 9.45
C LEU A 481 24.38 -17.78 10.80
N GLU A 482 25.23 -18.79 10.92
CA GLU A 482 25.47 -19.54 12.14
C GLU A 482 26.56 -18.90 13.02
N GLY A 483 26.43 -19.10 14.33
CA GLY A 483 27.31 -18.50 15.34
C GLY A 483 26.75 -17.21 15.94
N ALA A 484 26.61 -17.18 17.26
CA ALA A 484 26.12 -16.03 18.02
C ALA A 484 27.01 -14.79 17.81
N SER A 485 28.34 -14.95 17.93
CA SER A 485 29.27 -13.82 17.74
C SER A 485 29.28 -13.32 16.29
N ILE A 486 29.10 -14.24 15.32
CA ILE A 486 29.03 -13.90 13.90
C ILE A 486 27.79 -13.05 13.62
N ARG A 487 26.61 -13.48 14.06
CA ARG A 487 25.37 -12.68 13.89
C ARG A 487 25.49 -11.31 14.58
N GLN A 488 26.03 -11.27 15.80
CA GLN A 488 26.28 -10.02 16.53
C GLN A 488 27.18 -9.07 15.75
N ARG A 489 28.28 -9.56 15.16
CA ARG A 489 29.21 -8.75 14.36
C ARG A 489 28.64 -8.35 13.02
N CYS A 490 27.93 -9.25 12.33
CA CYS A 490 27.53 -9.06 10.94
C CYS A 490 26.26 -8.23 10.76
N ILE A 491 25.17 -8.52 11.50
CA ILE A 491 23.83 -7.98 11.18
C ILE A 491 23.84 -6.44 11.10
N THR A 492 24.26 -5.79 12.19
CA THR A 492 24.27 -4.33 12.29
C THR A 492 25.37 -3.72 11.41
N THR A 493 26.58 -4.30 11.40
CA THR A 493 27.72 -3.75 10.65
C THR A 493 27.46 -3.73 9.15
N TYR A 494 26.91 -4.81 8.58
CA TYR A 494 26.55 -4.84 7.16
C TYR A 494 25.45 -3.82 6.83
N GLN A 495 24.38 -3.77 7.64
CA GLN A 495 23.27 -2.84 7.41
C GLN A 495 23.70 -1.38 7.51
N ASP A 496 24.52 -1.02 8.51
CA ASP A 496 24.99 0.35 8.70
C ASP A 496 26.02 0.75 7.64
N SER A 497 26.92 -0.14 7.26
CA SER A 497 27.92 0.13 6.22
C SER A 497 27.27 0.29 4.85
N TRP A 498 26.35 -0.60 4.50
CA TRP A 498 25.51 -0.48 3.31
C TRP A 498 24.74 0.84 3.29
N SER A 499 24.06 1.20 4.38
CA SER A 499 23.27 2.43 4.47
C SER A 499 24.13 3.69 4.34
N ARG A 500 25.31 3.72 4.96
CA ARG A 500 26.25 4.86 4.90
C ARG A 500 26.79 5.05 3.48
N SER A 501 27.28 3.99 2.85
CA SER A 501 27.79 4.06 1.48
C SER A 501 26.67 4.41 0.50
N LEU A 502 25.46 3.88 0.71
CA LEU A 502 24.28 4.23 -0.08
C LEU A 502 23.96 5.74 0.00
N SER A 503 23.99 6.35 1.18
CA SER A 503 23.79 7.80 1.34
C SER A 503 24.89 8.60 0.66
N ARG A 504 26.15 8.17 0.78
CA ARG A 504 27.32 8.86 0.22
C ARG A 504 27.30 8.91 -1.32
N HIS A 505 27.00 7.78 -1.96
CA HIS A 505 27.18 7.63 -3.41
C HIS A 505 25.89 7.80 -4.21
N PHE A 506 24.74 7.43 -3.62
CA PHE A 506 23.46 7.36 -4.35
C PHE A 506 22.36 8.22 -3.73
N GLN A 507 22.66 9.07 -2.74
CA GLN A 507 21.66 9.91 -2.06
C GLN A 507 20.47 9.08 -1.54
N ALA A 508 20.76 7.90 -0.98
CA ALA A 508 19.77 6.95 -0.48
C ALA A 508 18.81 6.33 -1.53
N ARG A 509 19.11 6.44 -2.84
CA ARG A 509 18.30 5.79 -3.88
C ARG A 509 18.53 4.28 -3.90
N SER A 510 17.71 3.54 -3.16
CA SER A 510 17.74 2.07 -3.19
C SER A 510 16.38 1.42 -3.00
N ILE A 511 16.25 0.25 -3.63
CA ILE A 511 15.22 -0.76 -3.34
C ILE A 511 15.83 -1.76 -2.35
N SER A 512 15.31 -1.76 -1.14
CA SER A 512 15.59 -2.75 -0.10
C SER A 512 14.73 -3.99 -0.35
N CYS A 513 15.38 -5.07 -0.77
CA CYS A 513 14.75 -6.34 -1.14
C CYS A 513 15.23 -7.48 -0.21
N MET A 514 14.38 -8.49 -0.01
CA MET A 514 14.61 -9.60 0.94
C MET A 514 14.95 -9.13 2.36
N SER A 515 14.35 -8.03 2.81
CA SER A 515 14.72 -7.32 4.04
C SER A 515 13.60 -7.23 5.08
N GLN A 516 12.53 -8.04 4.97
CA GLN A 516 11.46 -8.09 5.99
C GLN A 516 11.82 -8.99 7.19
N THR A 517 13.11 -9.25 7.39
CA THR A 517 13.65 -9.88 8.59
C THR A 517 13.43 -8.96 9.80
N PRO A 518 12.92 -9.45 10.95
CA PRO A 518 12.58 -8.61 12.11
C PRO A 518 13.70 -7.66 12.55
N GLN A 519 14.93 -8.13 12.68
CA GLN A 519 16.06 -7.29 13.09
C GLN A 519 16.32 -6.15 12.11
N ILE A 520 16.17 -6.39 10.80
CA ILE A 520 16.32 -5.36 9.75
C ILE A 520 15.15 -4.36 9.81
N ILE A 521 13.93 -4.83 10.04
CA ILE A 521 12.75 -3.96 10.18
C ILE A 521 12.96 -2.93 11.29
N PHE A 522 13.31 -3.38 12.49
CA PHE A 522 13.48 -2.46 13.63
C PHE A 522 14.76 -1.62 13.52
N HIS A 523 15.86 -2.17 13.01
CA HIS A 523 17.12 -1.44 12.90
C HIS A 523 17.17 -0.42 11.75
N SER A 524 16.67 -0.80 10.57
CA SER A 524 16.87 -0.03 9.33
C SER A 524 15.60 0.63 8.80
N LEU A 525 14.43 0.00 8.99
CA LEU A 525 13.19 0.41 8.28
C LEU A 525 12.18 1.14 9.17
N LEU A 526 12.15 0.90 10.48
CA LEU A 526 11.26 1.58 11.43
C LEU A 526 11.73 2.98 11.85
N PRO A 527 13.04 3.25 12.06
CA PRO A 527 13.51 4.55 12.54
C PRO A 527 13.33 5.67 11.49
N THR A 528 12.83 6.82 11.94
CA THR A 528 12.61 8.00 11.08
C THR A 528 13.81 8.94 10.98
N ASN A 529 14.91 8.62 11.67
CA ASN A 529 16.19 9.34 11.59
C ASN A 529 17.15 8.74 10.54
N LYS A 530 16.69 7.73 9.78
CA LYS A 530 17.38 7.16 8.63
C LYS A 530 16.70 7.61 7.33
N PRO A 531 17.39 7.58 6.17
CA PRO A 531 16.76 7.86 4.90
C PRO A 531 15.58 6.92 4.62
N ARG A 532 14.53 7.44 3.99
CA ARG A 532 13.39 6.64 3.56
C ARG A 532 13.78 5.78 2.36
N LEU A 533 13.59 4.47 2.46
CA LEU A 533 13.95 3.50 1.41
C LEU A 533 12.72 2.98 0.68
N ILE A 534 12.88 2.54 -0.57
CA ILE A 534 11.87 1.67 -1.20
C ILE A 534 12.00 0.29 -0.57
N LEU A 535 10.88 -0.31 -0.14
CA LEU A 535 10.86 -1.65 0.46
C LEU A 535 9.99 -2.58 -0.37
N ARG A 536 10.59 -3.63 -0.92
CA ARG A 536 9.87 -4.73 -1.54
C ARG A 536 8.93 -5.36 -0.48
N ASN A 537 7.63 -5.37 -0.73
CA ASN A 537 6.59 -5.61 0.27
C ASN A 537 5.98 -7.04 0.29
N SER A 538 6.12 -7.86 -0.76
CA SER A 538 5.65 -9.27 -0.83
C SER A 538 6.49 -10.10 -1.79
N ASP A 539 6.59 -11.43 -1.62
CA ASP A 539 7.33 -12.35 -2.53
C ASP A 539 7.13 -12.03 -4.02
N ASP A 540 8.04 -12.52 -4.87
CA ASP A 540 8.12 -12.16 -6.28
C ASP A 540 6.78 -12.33 -7.01
N PHE A 541 6.56 -11.45 -8.00
CA PHE A 541 5.56 -11.64 -9.03
C PHE A 541 5.99 -12.79 -9.95
N PHE A 542 5.19 -13.87 -9.94
CA PHE A 542 5.40 -15.03 -10.80
C PHE A 542 4.41 -15.00 -11.98
N PRO A 543 4.82 -14.53 -13.18
CA PRO A 543 3.90 -14.39 -14.32
C PRO A 543 3.23 -15.70 -14.73
N ASP A 544 3.92 -16.83 -14.56
CA ASP A 544 3.46 -18.14 -15.03
C ASP A 544 2.70 -18.96 -13.96
N ILE A 545 2.56 -18.44 -12.73
CA ILE A 545 1.84 -19.13 -11.64
C ILE A 545 0.51 -18.43 -11.40
N GLU A 546 -0.55 -18.92 -12.04
CA GLU A 546 -1.86 -18.26 -12.03
C GLU A 546 -2.41 -17.99 -10.61
N SER A 547 -2.31 -18.97 -9.71
CA SER A 547 -2.78 -18.85 -8.32
C SER A 547 -2.03 -17.79 -7.51
N SER A 548 -0.84 -17.36 -7.97
CA SER A 548 -0.05 -16.34 -7.29
C SER A 548 -0.65 -14.94 -7.43
N HIS A 549 -1.40 -14.63 -8.49
CA HIS A 549 -1.74 -13.23 -8.82
C HIS A 549 -2.65 -12.57 -7.78
N THR A 550 -3.76 -13.22 -7.41
CA THR A 550 -4.69 -12.70 -6.41
C THR A 550 -4.07 -12.78 -5.01
N TRP A 551 -3.30 -13.83 -4.72
CA TRP A 551 -2.54 -13.95 -3.48
C TRP A 551 -1.49 -12.84 -3.33
N HIS A 552 -0.79 -12.46 -4.39
CA HIS A 552 0.23 -11.40 -4.41
C HIS A 552 -0.36 -10.06 -3.98
N VAL A 553 -1.52 -9.70 -4.54
CA VAL A 553 -2.21 -8.43 -4.19
C VAL A 553 -2.78 -8.51 -2.77
N PHE A 554 -3.34 -9.65 -2.36
CA PHE A 554 -3.81 -9.87 -0.99
C PHE A 554 -2.66 -9.75 0.04
N CYS A 555 -1.54 -10.41 -0.21
CA CYS A 555 -0.36 -10.41 0.65
C CYS A 555 0.21 -8.99 0.78
N ASN A 556 0.38 -8.28 -0.33
CA ASN A 556 0.83 -6.88 -0.31
C ASN A 556 -0.08 -5.97 0.51
N ALA A 557 -1.39 -6.04 0.27
CA ALA A 557 -2.37 -5.19 0.96
C ALA A 557 -2.36 -5.42 2.48
N HIS A 558 -2.17 -6.66 2.93
CA HIS A 558 -2.10 -7.00 4.35
C HIS A 558 -0.73 -6.72 4.96
N ASN A 559 0.37 -6.94 4.24
CA ASN A 559 1.71 -6.54 4.71
C ASN A 559 1.78 -5.02 4.93
N SER A 560 1.07 -4.23 4.10
CA SER A 560 0.91 -2.79 4.28
C SER A 560 0.22 -2.36 5.59
N LEU A 561 -0.45 -3.25 6.33
CA LEU A 561 -0.95 -2.95 7.67
C LEU A 561 0.20 -2.66 8.65
N LEU A 562 1.38 -3.25 8.42
CA LEU A 562 2.62 -2.94 9.12
C LEU A 562 3.48 -1.94 8.34
N THR A 563 3.78 -2.21 7.07
CA THR A 563 4.84 -1.49 6.35
C THR A 563 4.55 -0.01 6.13
N ARG A 564 3.28 0.41 6.13
CA ARG A 564 2.90 1.84 6.08
C ARG A 564 3.35 2.65 7.31
N TYR A 565 3.61 2.00 8.45
CA TYR A 565 4.12 2.64 9.66
C TYR A 565 5.66 2.67 9.69
N LEU A 566 6.32 1.97 8.77
CA LEU A 566 7.77 2.03 8.61
C LEU A 566 8.16 3.28 7.81
N ASN A 567 9.42 3.70 7.92
CA ASN A 567 10.00 4.78 7.16
C ASN A 567 10.39 4.32 5.74
N VAL A 568 9.39 3.86 4.98
CA VAL A 568 9.58 3.25 3.65
C VAL A 568 8.57 3.74 2.61
N ILE A 569 8.89 3.54 1.34
CA ILE A 569 7.96 3.59 0.21
C ILE A 569 7.64 2.15 -0.17
N PRO A 570 6.36 1.75 -0.22
CA PRO A 570 6.02 0.37 -0.54
C PRO A 570 6.39 0.06 -2.00
N ASP A 571 6.86 -1.15 -2.22
CA ASP A 571 7.10 -1.71 -3.54
C ASP A 571 6.36 -3.03 -3.67
N TRP A 572 5.32 -3.03 -4.50
CA TRP A 572 4.45 -4.19 -4.73
C TRP A 572 4.95 -5.06 -5.88
N ASP A 573 6.22 -4.89 -6.22
CA ASP A 573 6.97 -5.63 -7.23
C ASP A 573 6.59 -5.33 -8.68
N MET A 574 7.48 -5.70 -9.60
CA MET A 574 7.26 -5.59 -11.04
C MET A 574 6.01 -6.36 -11.48
N PHE A 575 5.53 -6.08 -12.69
CA PHE A 575 4.53 -6.89 -13.37
C PHE A 575 4.59 -6.72 -14.89
N GLN A 576 3.91 -7.61 -15.61
CA GLN A 576 3.77 -7.54 -17.07
C GLN A 576 2.44 -6.89 -17.47
N THR A 577 2.49 -5.92 -18.37
CA THR A 577 1.33 -5.20 -18.92
C THR A 577 0.62 -6.00 -20.02
N SER A 578 1.32 -6.95 -20.64
CA SER A 578 0.75 -7.91 -21.59
C SER A 578 0.49 -9.26 -20.92
N HIS A 579 -0.44 -9.28 -19.98
CA HIS A 579 -0.81 -10.46 -19.19
C HIS A 579 -2.33 -10.49 -18.92
N SER A 580 -2.89 -11.68 -18.67
CA SER A 580 -4.33 -11.84 -18.38
C SER A 580 -4.80 -11.11 -17.10
N TYR A 581 -3.88 -10.91 -16.15
CA TYR A 581 -4.08 -10.13 -14.92
C TYR A 581 -3.46 -8.72 -15.00
N ALA A 582 -3.05 -8.24 -16.18
CA ALA A 582 -2.27 -7.01 -16.29
C ALA A 582 -2.99 -5.78 -15.71
N SER A 583 -4.28 -5.61 -16.01
CA SER A 583 -5.06 -4.47 -15.53
C SER A 583 -5.35 -4.58 -14.02
N PHE A 584 -5.55 -5.80 -13.51
CA PHE A 584 -5.65 -6.11 -12.08
C PHE A 584 -4.39 -5.70 -11.32
N HIS A 585 -3.20 -6.10 -11.82
CA HIS A 585 -1.93 -5.71 -11.22
C HIS A 585 -1.62 -4.22 -11.36
N ALA A 586 -1.89 -3.61 -12.53
CA ALA A 586 -1.75 -2.18 -12.75
C ALA A 586 -2.54 -1.36 -11.72
N ALA A 587 -3.80 -1.71 -11.49
CA ALA A 587 -4.64 -1.06 -10.50
C ALA A 587 -4.12 -1.22 -9.08
N ALA A 588 -3.68 -2.42 -8.71
CA ALA A 588 -3.06 -2.69 -7.41
C ALA A 588 -1.81 -1.82 -7.17
N ARG A 589 -0.92 -1.71 -8.16
CA ARG A 589 0.27 -0.85 -8.07
C ARG A 589 -0.10 0.64 -8.00
N CYS A 590 -1.09 1.10 -8.76
CA CYS A 590 -1.56 2.49 -8.68
C CYS A 590 -2.09 2.87 -7.29
N VAL A 591 -2.95 2.04 -6.69
CA VAL A 591 -3.53 2.33 -5.35
C VAL A 591 -2.55 2.08 -4.20
N SER A 592 -1.44 1.36 -4.43
CA SER A 592 -0.45 1.05 -3.40
C SER A 592 0.23 2.28 -2.79
N GLY A 593 0.24 3.42 -3.47
CA GLY A 593 1.08 4.56 -3.09
C GLY A 593 2.58 4.26 -3.18
N GLY A 594 2.93 3.20 -3.91
CA GLY A 594 4.27 2.64 -4.10
C GLY A 594 4.87 2.92 -5.47
N VAL A 595 6.03 2.34 -5.76
CA VAL A 595 6.64 2.46 -7.09
C VAL A 595 5.93 1.58 -8.11
N ILE A 596 6.01 1.95 -9.38
CA ILE A 596 5.49 1.15 -10.49
C ILE A 596 6.60 0.93 -11.48
N TYR A 597 6.95 -0.34 -11.68
CA TYR A 597 7.86 -0.72 -12.74
C TYR A 597 7.39 -1.98 -13.45
N ILE A 598 7.59 -1.98 -14.77
CA ILE A 598 7.12 -3.03 -15.68
C ILE A 598 8.28 -3.95 -16.04
N THR A 599 7.96 -5.19 -16.39
CA THR A 599 8.93 -6.21 -16.84
C THR A 599 8.42 -6.92 -18.09
N ASP A 600 7.87 -6.13 -19.00
CA ASP A 600 7.34 -6.63 -20.27
C ASP A 600 8.43 -7.29 -21.10
N GLU A 601 8.11 -8.46 -21.65
CA GLU A 601 8.91 -9.02 -22.74
C GLU A 601 8.95 -8.03 -23.92
N PRO A 602 10.09 -7.87 -24.60
CA PRO A 602 10.19 -6.99 -25.77
C PRO A 602 9.11 -7.32 -26.82
N GLY A 603 8.38 -6.28 -27.24
CA GLY A 603 7.29 -6.39 -28.21
C GLY A 603 5.93 -6.77 -27.62
N LYS A 604 5.85 -7.10 -26.32
CA LYS A 604 4.60 -7.43 -25.62
C LYS A 604 4.22 -6.34 -24.63
N HIS A 605 3.70 -5.22 -25.15
CA HIS A 605 3.32 -4.06 -24.35
C HIS A 605 1.84 -3.72 -24.48
N ASN A 606 1.20 -3.36 -23.36
CA ASN A 606 -0.16 -2.83 -23.37
C ASN A 606 -0.18 -1.32 -23.08
N LEU A 607 -0.11 -0.52 -24.15
CA LEU A 607 -0.13 0.94 -24.05
C LEU A 607 -1.39 1.49 -23.37
N ALA A 608 -2.54 0.83 -23.53
CA ALA A 608 -3.77 1.28 -22.90
C ALA A 608 -3.71 1.17 -21.37
N ILE A 609 -3.02 0.16 -20.84
CA ILE A 609 -2.78 0.01 -19.40
C ILE A 609 -1.70 0.98 -18.94
N ILE A 610 -0.58 1.07 -19.65
CA ILE A 610 0.52 2.00 -19.32
C ILE A 610 0.01 3.43 -19.23
N ASN A 611 -0.76 3.88 -20.21
CA ASN A 611 -1.34 5.23 -20.24
C ASN A 611 -2.32 5.51 -19.09
N GLN A 612 -2.92 4.49 -18.47
CA GLN A 612 -3.78 4.67 -17.30
C GLN A 612 -2.99 4.81 -15.99
N MET A 613 -1.78 4.26 -15.92
CA MET A 613 -0.91 4.35 -14.74
C MET A 613 -0.02 5.59 -14.77
N THR A 614 0.29 6.11 -15.96
CA THR A 614 1.27 7.17 -16.16
C THR A 614 0.68 8.45 -16.77
N ALA A 615 1.38 9.54 -16.59
CA ALA A 615 1.08 10.85 -17.16
C ALA A 615 2.38 11.56 -17.58
N GLN A 616 2.29 12.45 -18.57
CA GLN A 616 3.44 13.25 -19.00
C GLN A 616 3.54 14.53 -18.17
N THR A 617 4.73 14.90 -17.71
CA THR A 617 4.96 16.22 -17.09
C THR A 617 5.07 17.30 -18.16
N THR A 618 5.09 18.58 -17.75
CA THR A 618 5.34 19.70 -18.68
C THR A 618 6.72 19.66 -19.34
N ARG A 619 7.67 18.88 -18.78
CA ARG A 619 9.02 18.63 -19.34
C ARG A 619 9.08 17.42 -20.26
N GLY A 620 7.96 16.69 -20.43
CA GLY A 620 7.91 15.47 -21.25
C GLY A 620 8.31 14.20 -20.51
N ASP A 621 8.61 14.25 -19.20
CA ASP A 621 8.89 13.05 -18.41
C ASP A 621 7.63 12.21 -18.19
N THR A 622 7.77 10.90 -18.16
CA THR A 622 6.66 9.98 -17.81
C THR A 622 6.69 9.67 -16.32
N VAL A 623 5.64 10.08 -15.61
CA VAL A 623 5.47 9.88 -14.16
C VAL A 623 4.25 9.04 -13.84
N THR A 624 4.31 8.33 -12.73
CA THR A 624 3.21 7.59 -12.11
C THR A 624 2.47 8.51 -11.14
N LEU A 625 1.17 8.27 -10.96
CA LEU A 625 0.34 9.10 -10.07
C LEU A 625 0.13 8.42 -8.72
N ARG A 626 1.19 8.43 -7.91
CA ARG A 626 1.20 7.85 -6.57
C ARG A 626 0.33 8.65 -5.59
N PRO A 627 -0.66 8.02 -4.92
CA PRO A 627 -1.29 8.60 -3.73
C PRO A 627 -0.26 8.92 -2.63
N SER A 628 -0.53 9.92 -1.78
CA SER A 628 0.39 10.32 -0.71
C SER A 628 0.38 9.37 0.50
N VAL A 629 -0.71 8.64 0.70
CA VAL A 629 -0.85 7.62 1.75
C VAL A 629 -0.75 6.23 1.12
N ALA A 630 0.13 5.39 1.66
CA ALA A 630 0.31 4.01 1.18
C ALA A 630 -1.00 3.21 1.26
N GLY A 631 -1.27 2.42 0.23
CA GLY A 631 -2.43 1.55 0.13
C GLY A 631 -2.33 0.35 1.07
N TYR A 632 -3.43 0.00 1.73
CA TYR A 632 -3.50 -1.11 2.69
C TYR A 632 -4.90 -1.75 2.69
N SER A 633 -4.98 -3.01 3.16
CA SER A 633 -6.26 -3.73 3.31
C SER A 633 -7.20 -2.99 4.26
N ARG A 634 -8.45 -2.75 3.84
CA ARG A 634 -9.52 -2.24 4.72
C ARG A 634 -10.21 -3.35 5.51
N ASP A 635 -9.90 -4.61 5.19
CA ASP A 635 -10.53 -5.80 5.71
C ASP A 635 -9.53 -6.63 6.52
N VAL A 636 -9.06 -6.10 7.65
CA VAL A 636 -7.96 -6.69 8.44
C VAL A 636 -8.18 -8.17 8.76
N TYR A 637 -9.43 -8.55 9.07
CA TYR A 637 -9.77 -9.88 9.58
C TYR A 637 -10.39 -10.83 8.55
N ASN A 638 -10.60 -10.39 7.31
CA ASN A 638 -11.12 -11.27 6.26
C ASN A 638 -9.96 -12.11 5.72
N SER A 639 -10.11 -13.44 5.80
CA SER A 639 -9.14 -14.36 5.22
C SER A 639 -9.25 -14.40 3.70
N TYR A 640 -8.20 -14.91 3.06
CA TYR A 640 -8.16 -15.08 1.60
C TYR A 640 -9.31 -15.97 1.09
N ASP A 641 -9.71 -16.98 1.87
CA ASP A 641 -10.71 -17.98 1.49
C ASP A 641 -12.14 -17.63 1.94
N ASP A 642 -12.37 -16.47 2.58
CA ASP A 642 -13.72 -16.07 3.00
C ASP A 642 -14.61 -15.63 1.82
N GLY A 643 -14.06 -15.50 0.61
CA GLY A 643 -14.82 -15.20 -0.61
C GLY A 643 -15.26 -13.74 -0.76
N HIS A 644 -14.62 -12.83 -0.03
CA HIS A 644 -14.88 -11.38 -0.12
C HIS A 644 -14.06 -10.71 -1.23
N LEU A 645 -14.57 -9.59 -1.74
CA LEU A 645 -13.73 -8.67 -2.52
C LEU A 645 -12.65 -8.09 -1.62
N LEU A 646 -11.41 -8.08 -2.10
CA LEU A 646 -10.32 -7.40 -1.41
C LEU A 646 -10.45 -5.88 -1.63
N ARG A 647 -10.47 -5.12 -0.54
CA ARG A 647 -10.55 -3.65 -0.60
C ARG A 647 -9.24 -3.02 -0.11
N VAL A 648 -8.61 -2.25 -0.98
CA VAL A 648 -7.35 -1.53 -0.71
C VAL A 648 -7.63 -0.04 -0.64
N GLY A 649 -7.51 0.53 0.55
CA GLY A 649 -7.75 1.95 0.78
C GLY A 649 -6.46 2.76 0.71
N SER A 650 -6.53 3.94 0.08
CA SER A 650 -5.45 4.93 0.00
C SER A 650 -6.05 6.35 -0.01
N PHE A 651 -5.22 7.38 0.15
CA PHE A 651 -5.65 8.77 0.19
C PHE A 651 -4.61 9.71 -0.43
N THR A 652 -5.07 10.82 -1.01
CA THR A 652 -4.21 11.90 -1.51
C THR A 652 -4.79 13.27 -1.19
N GLY A 653 -3.90 14.26 -0.99
CA GLY A 653 -4.28 15.64 -0.67
C GLY A 653 -4.37 15.92 0.83
N TRP A 654 -4.96 17.06 1.18
CA TRP A 654 -5.09 17.51 2.57
C TRP A 654 -6.34 16.94 3.23
N ALA A 655 -6.37 16.90 4.56
CA ALA A 655 -7.58 16.53 5.28
C ALA A 655 -8.78 17.38 4.83
N ARG A 656 -9.95 16.76 4.67
CA ARG A 656 -11.23 17.36 4.21
C ARG A 656 -11.30 17.81 2.75
N THR A 657 -10.17 18.12 2.11
CA THR A 657 -10.14 18.59 0.71
C THR A 657 -9.56 17.59 -0.28
N GLY A 658 -8.82 16.60 0.21
CA GLY A 658 -8.27 15.50 -0.56
C GLY A 658 -9.30 14.45 -0.96
N SER A 659 -8.83 13.40 -1.62
CA SER A 659 -9.65 12.33 -2.18
C SER A 659 -9.19 10.97 -1.68
N GLY A 660 -10.16 10.15 -1.30
CA GLY A 660 -9.93 8.75 -0.90
C GLY A 660 -10.07 7.82 -2.09
N PHE A 661 -9.17 6.85 -2.18
CA PHE A 661 -9.25 5.75 -3.14
C PHE A 661 -9.64 4.46 -2.43
N LEU A 662 -10.47 3.67 -3.10
CA LEU A 662 -10.75 2.29 -2.75
C LEU A 662 -10.57 1.43 -4.00
N GLY A 663 -9.44 0.74 -4.08
CA GLY A 663 -9.23 -0.33 -5.05
C GLY A 663 -10.01 -1.56 -4.61
N ILE A 664 -10.87 -2.09 -5.47
CA ILE A 664 -11.71 -3.26 -5.19
C ILE A 664 -11.29 -4.35 -6.15
N PHE A 665 -10.90 -5.51 -5.62
CA PHE A 665 -10.32 -6.60 -6.38
C PHE A 665 -11.09 -7.89 -6.11
N ASN A 666 -11.55 -8.56 -7.17
CA ASN A 666 -12.12 -9.89 -7.01
C ASN A 666 -10.99 -10.93 -6.95
N ILE A 667 -10.73 -11.40 -5.73
CA ILE A 667 -9.75 -12.45 -5.44
C ILE A 667 -10.38 -13.85 -5.41
N ALA A 668 -11.71 -13.94 -5.47
CA ALA A 668 -12.46 -15.19 -5.52
C ALA A 668 -12.54 -15.75 -6.95
N SER A 669 -12.95 -17.02 -7.05
CA SER A 669 -13.14 -17.72 -8.33
C SER A 669 -14.51 -17.47 -8.98
N GLU A 670 -15.41 -16.75 -8.31
CA GLU A 670 -16.80 -16.51 -8.74
C GLU A 670 -17.10 -15.00 -8.84
N ASP A 671 -18.16 -14.64 -9.56
CA ASP A 671 -18.70 -13.28 -9.57
C ASP A 671 -19.06 -12.86 -8.15
N THR A 672 -18.51 -11.72 -7.69
CA THR A 672 -18.70 -11.26 -6.32
C THR A 672 -19.22 -9.83 -6.32
N SER A 673 -20.25 -9.58 -5.51
CA SER A 673 -20.88 -8.28 -5.33
C SER A 673 -20.67 -7.74 -3.92
N ALA A 674 -20.51 -6.42 -3.78
CA ALA A 674 -20.46 -5.76 -2.49
C ALA A 674 -21.20 -4.41 -2.51
N LEU A 675 -21.86 -4.10 -1.40
CA LEU A 675 -22.32 -2.75 -1.09
C LEU A 675 -21.19 -2.01 -0.38
N ILE A 676 -20.84 -0.84 -0.90
CA ILE A 676 -19.74 -0.02 -0.38
C ILE A 676 -20.31 1.31 0.12
N PRO A 677 -20.44 1.49 1.44
CA PRO A 677 -20.76 2.78 2.05
C PRO A 677 -19.71 3.85 1.75
N VAL A 678 -20.14 5.11 1.63
CA VAL A 678 -19.23 6.24 1.48
C VAL A 678 -18.29 6.39 2.69
N SER A 679 -18.72 5.98 3.87
CA SER A 679 -17.93 6.00 5.10
C SER A 679 -16.73 5.04 5.09
N ASP A 680 -16.70 4.06 4.18
CA ASP A 680 -15.60 3.08 4.11
C ASP A 680 -14.34 3.67 3.45
N PHE A 681 -14.50 4.79 2.74
CA PHE A 681 -13.42 5.44 2.01
C PHE A 681 -12.49 6.22 2.96
N PRO A 682 -11.16 6.06 2.82
CA PRO A 682 -10.20 6.89 3.55
C PRO A 682 -10.44 8.39 3.30
N GLY A 683 -10.39 9.19 4.35
CA GLY A 683 -10.57 10.66 4.26
C GLY A 683 -12.02 11.15 4.37
N VAL A 684 -12.99 10.24 4.41
CA VAL A 684 -14.36 10.55 4.84
C VAL A 684 -14.38 10.52 6.37
N LEU A 685 -14.76 11.65 6.99
CA LEU A 685 -14.64 11.85 8.44
C LEU A 685 -16.01 11.97 9.07
N SER A 686 -16.31 11.10 10.03
CA SER A 686 -17.54 11.15 10.82
C SER A 686 -17.71 12.51 11.51
N GLY A 687 -18.91 13.09 11.44
CA GLY A 687 -19.26 14.34 12.13
C GLY A 687 -18.91 15.64 11.38
N ASN A 688 -18.55 15.58 10.10
CA ASN A 688 -18.55 16.77 9.23
C ASN A 688 -19.87 16.85 8.42
N ASP A 689 -20.22 18.06 7.97
CA ASP A 689 -21.40 18.34 7.14
C ASP A 689 -21.09 18.27 5.62
N ASN A 690 -19.98 17.60 5.25
CA ASN A 690 -19.55 17.53 3.87
C ASN A 690 -20.35 16.48 3.10
N GLU A 691 -20.75 16.84 1.89
CA GLU A 691 -21.24 15.88 0.91
C GLU A 691 -20.08 15.33 0.07
N TYR A 692 -20.29 14.13 -0.46
CA TYR A 692 -19.29 13.41 -1.24
C TYR A 692 -19.92 12.81 -2.50
N ILE A 693 -19.13 12.72 -3.57
CA ILE A 693 -19.46 11.91 -4.75
C ILE A 693 -18.45 10.78 -4.87
N ILE A 694 -18.88 9.64 -5.40
CA ILE A 694 -18.02 8.50 -5.72
C ILE A 694 -17.97 8.36 -7.24
N ARG A 695 -16.76 8.18 -7.80
CA ARG A 695 -16.56 7.88 -9.22
C ARG A 695 -15.89 6.52 -9.40
N SER A 696 -16.40 5.71 -10.33
CA SER A 696 -15.73 4.49 -10.82
C SER A 696 -14.74 4.84 -11.93
N HIS A 697 -13.51 4.31 -11.82
CA HIS A 697 -12.50 4.45 -12.87
C HIS A 697 -12.90 3.71 -14.14
N LYS A 698 -13.35 2.45 -14.02
CA LYS A 698 -13.69 1.63 -15.19
C LYS A 698 -14.87 2.18 -15.98
N SER A 699 -15.97 2.46 -15.29
CA SER A 699 -17.21 2.87 -15.97
C SER A 699 -17.29 4.38 -16.25
N GLY A 700 -16.55 5.19 -15.48
CA GLY A 700 -16.70 6.65 -15.45
C GLY A 700 -17.95 7.15 -14.72
N ASN A 701 -18.82 6.26 -14.23
CA ASN A 701 -20.05 6.63 -13.52
C ASN A 701 -19.72 7.40 -12.24
N VAL A 702 -20.53 8.42 -11.94
CA VAL A 702 -20.46 9.24 -10.73
C VAL A 702 -21.78 9.16 -10.00
N THR A 703 -21.76 9.08 -8.67
CA THR A 703 -22.96 9.15 -7.83
C THR A 703 -23.50 10.57 -7.76
N LYS A 704 -24.76 10.71 -7.33
CA LYS A 704 -25.22 11.98 -6.77
C LYS A 704 -24.44 12.32 -5.50
N PRO A 705 -24.40 13.59 -5.06
CA PRO A 705 -23.84 13.95 -3.77
C PRO A 705 -24.55 13.19 -2.65
N MET A 706 -23.77 12.55 -1.78
CA MET A 706 -24.24 11.76 -0.66
C MET A 706 -23.66 12.31 0.63
N TYR A 707 -24.44 12.24 1.70
CA TYR A 707 -24.00 12.57 3.05
C TYR A 707 -23.69 11.28 3.80
N GLN A 708 -22.56 11.22 4.51
CA GLN A 708 -22.12 9.97 5.16
C GLN A 708 -23.12 9.39 6.17
N ALA A 709 -23.96 10.24 6.79
CA ALA A 709 -24.96 9.79 7.76
C ALA A 709 -26.27 9.34 7.10
N ASP A 710 -26.42 9.49 5.78
CA ASP A 710 -27.57 8.96 5.06
C ASP A 710 -27.44 7.45 4.90
N THR A 711 -28.45 6.73 5.36
CA THR A 711 -28.65 5.29 5.18
C THR A 711 -28.48 4.77 3.75
N HIS A 712 -28.65 5.61 2.73
CA HIS A 712 -28.51 5.23 1.31
C HIS A 712 -27.18 5.64 0.69
N ALA A 713 -26.25 6.21 1.46
CA ALA A 713 -24.97 6.72 0.97
C ALA A 713 -23.98 5.59 0.65
N MET A 714 -24.30 4.76 -0.34
CA MET A 714 -23.52 3.59 -0.74
C MET A 714 -23.68 3.26 -2.23
N VAL A 715 -22.75 2.46 -2.74
CA VAL A 715 -22.75 1.98 -4.13
C VAL A 715 -22.72 0.46 -4.20
N LEU A 716 -23.38 -0.10 -5.21
CA LEU A 716 -23.27 -1.52 -5.53
C LEU A 716 -22.16 -1.73 -6.58
N VAL A 717 -21.26 -2.66 -6.28
CA VAL A 717 -20.15 -3.08 -7.15
C VAL A 717 -20.29 -4.58 -7.39
N THR A 718 -20.21 -5.01 -8.64
CA THR A 718 -20.14 -6.43 -9.02
C THR A 718 -18.92 -6.64 -9.91
N LEU A 719 -18.06 -7.59 -9.54
CA LEU A 719 -16.82 -7.90 -10.26
C LEU A 719 -16.77 -9.39 -10.60
N ARG A 720 -16.34 -9.69 -11.82
CA ARG A 720 -16.04 -11.07 -12.27
C ARG A 720 -14.72 -11.56 -11.66
N PRO A 721 -14.43 -12.86 -11.68
CA PRO A 721 -13.11 -13.36 -11.31
C PRO A 721 -12.01 -12.61 -12.05
N ARG A 722 -10.91 -12.29 -11.36
CA ARG A 722 -9.76 -11.53 -11.90
C ARG A 722 -10.05 -10.07 -12.25
N ASP A 723 -11.26 -9.58 -11.98
CA ASP A 723 -11.66 -8.21 -12.27
C ASP A 723 -11.40 -7.27 -11.08
N TYR A 724 -11.39 -5.97 -11.36
CA TYR A 724 -11.18 -4.91 -10.37
C TYR A 724 -12.01 -3.67 -10.69
N ASP A 725 -12.07 -2.70 -9.79
CA ASP A 725 -12.35 -1.29 -10.08
C ASP A 725 -11.58 -0.41 -9.09
N ILE A 726 -11.39 0.87 -9.41
CA ILE A 726 -10.93 1.88 -8.46
C ILE A 726 -12.06 2.88 -8.30
N LEU A 727 -12.61 2.92 -7.09
CA LEU A 727 -13.56 3.94 -6.70
C LEU A 727 -12.81 5.08 -6.04
N THR A 728 -13.10 6.32 -6.45
CA THR A 728 -12.55 7.51 -5.81
C THR A 728 -13.67 8.35 -5.21
N VAL A 729 -13.55 8.70 -3.94
CA VAL A 729 -14.45 9.63 -3.26
C VAL A 729 -13.90 11.05 -3.32
N TYR A 730 -14.75 12.01 -3.66
CA TYR A 730 -14.39 13.42 -3.75
C TYR A 730 -15.31 14.28 -2.87
N PRO A 731 -14.76 15.25 -2.12
CA PRO A 731 -15.57 16.21 -1.39
C PRO A 731 -16.30 17.14 -2.36
N VAL A 732 -17.53 17.51 -2.01
CA VAL A 732 -18.38 18.40 -2.79
C VAL A 732 -18.51 19.74 -2.09
N TYR A 733 -18.35 20.82 -2.84
CA TYR A 733 -18.45 22.19 -2.35
C TYR A 733 -19.67 22.88 -2.93
N ALA A 734 -20.44 23.56 -2.07
CA ALA A 734 -21.66 24.27 -2.48
C ALA A 734 -21.45 25.78 -2.51
N PHE A 735 -21.95 26.43 -3.56
CA PHE A 735 -21.89 27.87 -3.78
C PHE A 735 -23.25 28.40 -4.20
N ASP A 736 -23.61 29.59 -3.72
CA ASP A 736 -24.83 30.28 -4.15
C ASP A 736 -24.52 31.16 -5.38
N VAL A 737 -25.02 30.76 -6.53
CA VAL A 737 -24.77 31.42 -7.83
C VAL A 737 -26.09 32.01 -8.36
N LEU A 738 -26.04 33.16 -9.04
CA LEU A 738 -27.24 33.74 -9.65
C LEU A 738 -27.70 32.91 -10.86
N LYS A 739 -29.01 32.62 -10.95
CA LYS A 739 -29.58 31.98 -12.14
C LYS A 739 -29.66 32.98 -13.31
N LYS A 740 -28.81 32.83 -14.32
CA LYS A 740 -28.90 33.57 -15.61
C LYS A 740 -29.85 32.83 -16.58
N SER A 741 -31.11 32.62 -16.21
CA SER A 741 -32.15 32.03 -17.09
C SER A 741 -33.10 33.10 -17.61
N LYS A 742 -33.50 33.01 -18.89
CA LYS A 742 -34.46 33.92 -19.55
C LYS A 742 -35.88 33.90 -18.96
N SER A 743 -36.24 32.90 -18.13
CA SER A 743 -37.60 32.71 -17.61
C SER A 743 -37.73 32.77 -16.08
N CYS A 744 -36.66 33.06 -15.35
CA CYS A 744 -36.71 33.16 -13.89
C CYS A 744 -36.73 34.63 -13.45
N ALA A 745 -37.47 34.93 -12.38
CA ALA A 745 -37.47 36.26 -11.76
C ALA A 745 -36.02 36.70 -11.44
N ALA A 746 -35.67 37.92 -11.81
CA ALA A 746 -34.37 38.50 -11.52
C ALA A 746 -34.10 38.44 -10.01
N GLY A 747 -33.02 37.75 -9.60
CA GLY A 747 -32.59 37.66 -8.20
C GLY A 747 -32.65 36.27 -7.55
N THR A 748 -33.16 35.24 -8.23
CA THR A 748 -33.15 33.86 -7.66
C THR A 748 -31.74 33.27 -7.63
N LYS A 749 -31.25 32.90 -6.44
CA LYS A 749 -29.98 32.15 -6.24
C LYS A 749 -30.22 30.66 -6.45
N SER A 750 -29.31 29.99 -7.16
CA SER A 750 -29.25 28.54 -7.31
C SER A 750 -28.06 28.01 -6.52
N ARG A 751 -28.27 26.96 -5.73
CA ARG A 751 -27.20 26.31 -5.00
C ARG A 751 -26.46 25.35 -5.93
N LEU A 752 -25.33 25.79 -6.44
CA LEU A 752 -24.45 25.02 -7.30
C LEU A 752 -23.53 24.14 -6.45
N LYS A 753 -23.34 22.88 -6.85
CA LYS A 753 -22.39 21.97 -6.21
C LYS A 753 -21.29 21.59 -7.19
N VAL A 754 -20.05 21.57 -6.71
CA VAL A 754 -18.86 21.34 -7.54
C VAL A 754 -17.82 20.47 -6.85
N SER A 755 -16.99 19.78 -7.64
CA SER A 755 -15.82 19.03 -7.15
C SER A 755 -14.71 18.95 -8.21
N VAL A 756 -13.45 18.80 -7.78
CA VAL A 756 -12.28 18.65 -8.66
C VAL A 756 -11.86 17.18 -8.67
N LEU A 757 -11.91 16.53 -9.83
CA LEU A 757 -11.74 15.07 -9.95
C LEU A 757 -10.30 14.62 -10.22
N GLY A 758 -9.44 15.54 -10.69
CA GLY A 758 -8.10 15.23 -11.17
C GLY A 758 -8.10 14.70 -12.61
N LEU A 759 -7.13 13.87 -12.98
CA LEU A 759 -7.01 13.35 -14.34
C LEU A 759 -7.91 12.13 -14.57
N LEU A 760 -8.96 12.28 -15.39
CA LEU A 760 -10.06 11.31 -15.55
C LEU A 760 -9.65 9.99 -16.21
N ASP A 761 -8.59 10.01 -17.02
CA ASP A 761 -8.07 8.87 -17.77
C ASP A 761 -7.05 8.03 -16.98
N LYS A 762 -6.77 8.42 -15.71
CA LYS A 762 -5.75 7.80 -14.87
C LYS A 762 -6.39 7.09 -13.68
N MET A 763 -5.89 5.89 -13.38
CA MET A 763 -6.37 5.02 -12.29
C MET A 763 -6.44 5.75 -10.93
N THR A 764 -5.43 6.56 -10.63
CA THR A 764 -5.33 7.38 -9.41
C THR A 764 -5.22 8.87 -9.75
N GLY A 765 -6.01 9.32 -10.74
CA GLY A 765 -5.92 10.66 -11.31
C GLY A 765 -6.03 11.84 -10.34
N ALA A 766 -6.69 11.68 -9.19
CA ALA A 766 -6.75 12.72 -8.15
C ALA A 766 -5.36 13.03 -7.56
N ALA A 767 -4.41 12.08 -7.61
CA ALA A 767 -3.04 12.27 -7.12
C ALA A 767 -2.21 13.20 -8.03
N ALA A 768 -2.73 13.59 -9.21
CA ALA A 768 -2.11 14.62 -10.05
C ALA A 768 -2.31 16.04 -9.51
N ILE A 769 -3.28 16.25 -8.62
CA ILE A 769 -3.60 17.56 -8.04
C ILE A 769 -2.54 17.91 -6.99
N ILE A 770 -1.85 19.03 -7.21
CA ILE A 770 -0.98 19.65 -6.19
C ILE A 770 -1.83 20.54 -5.28
N GLY A 771 -2.75 21.30 -5.88
CA GLY A 771 -3.65 22.19 -5.15
C GLY A 771 -4.84 22.58 -6.00
N SER A 772 -5.93 22.92 -5.33
CA SER A 772 -7.13 23.45 -5.97
C SER A 772 -7.80 24.49 -5.07
N ASP A 773 -8.12 25.65 -5.64
CA ASP A 773 -8.93 26.70 -5.01
C ASP A 773 -10.20 26.94 -5.84
N ILE A 774 -11.33 27.09 -5.17
CA ILE A 774 -12.60 27.44 -5.79
C ILE A 774 -13.14 28.68 -5.09
N SER A 775 -13.24 29.78 -5.82
CA SER A 775 -13.62 31.08 -5.27
C SER A 775 -14.67 31.79 -6.14
N MET A 776 -15.57 32.54 -5.49
CA MET A 776 -16.48 33.45 -6.17
C MET A 776 -15.71 34.70 -6.60
N VAL A 777 -15.91 35.16 -7.84
CA VAL A 777 -15.32 36.39 -8.37
C VAL A 777 -16.38 37.50 -8.53
N PRO A 778 -15.99 38.79 -8.62
CA PRO A 778 -16.94 39.89 -8.81
C PRO A 778 -17.84 39.65 -10.02
N GLY A 779 -19.17 39.70 -9.82
CA GLY A 779 -20.17 39.33 -10.85
C GLY A 779 -20.98 38.06 -10.53
N ASN A 780 -20.67 37.37 -9.42
CA ASN A 780 -21.25 36.08 -9.01
C ASN A 780 -20.86 34.90 -9.91
N ASP A 781 -19.74 35.01 -10.62
CA ASP A 781 -19.17 33.92 -11.40
C ASP A 781 -18.26 33.07 -10.50
N LEU A 782 -18.09 31.79 -10.84
CA LEU A 782 -17.26 30.84 -10.07
C LEU A 782 -15.92 30.65 -10.78
N ARG A 783 -14.82 30.73 -10.03
CA ARG A 783 -13.47 30.48 -10.53
C ARG A 783 -12.87 29.24 -9.88
N PHE A 784 -12.40 28.32 -10.70
CA PHE A 784 -11.55 27.21 -10.29
C PHE A 784 -10.10 27.57 -10.63
N ASN A 785 -9.18 27.39 -9.69
CA ASN A 785 -7.74 27.40 -9.93
C ASN A 785 -7.21 26.01 -9.54
N VAL A 786 -6.80 25.22 -10.52
CA VAL A 786 -6.29 23.86 -10.30
C VAL A 786 -4.83 23.78 -10.74
N THR A 787 -3.96 23.40 -9.83
CA THR A 787 -2.53 23.16 -10.08
C THR A 787 -2.28 21.67 -10.18
N LEU A 788 -1.73 21.22 -11.32
CA LEU A 788 -1.42 19.82 -11.58
C LEU A 788 0.07 19.60 -11.77
N LYS A 789 0.56 18.43 -11.34
CA LYS A 789 1.95 17.98 -11.55
C LYS A 789 2.18 17.28 -12.89
N ALA A 790 1.10 16.94 -13.58
CA ALA A 790 1.16 16.22 -14.85
C ALA A 790 0.00 16.63 -15.78
N LEU A 791 0.22 16.40 -17.08
CA LEU A 791 -0.71 16.65 -18.16
C LEU A 791 -1.62 15.43 -18.37
N GLY A 792 -2.87 15.69 -18.69
CA GLY A 792 -3.89 14.68 -18.98
C GLY A 792 -5.26 15.32 -19.12
N ARG A 793 -6.32 14.54 -18.92
CA ARG A 793 -7.69 15.04 -19.02
C ARG A 793 -8.23 15.44 -17.64
N LEU A 794 -8.16 16.73 -17.28
CA LEU A 794 -8.70 17.25 -16.03
C LEU A 794 -10.23 17.16 -16.03
N GLY A 795 -10.80 16.62 -14.96
CA GLY A 795 -12.24 16.57 -14.72
C GLY A 795 -12.69 17.51 -13.61
N LEU A 796 -13.76 18.26 -13.86
CA LEU A 796 -14.52 18.98 -12.85
C LEU A 796 -15.94 18.44 -12.83
N TRP A 797 -16.46 18.09 -11.67
CA TRP A 797 -17.88 17.75 -11.52
C TRP A 797 -18.67 19.00 -11.17
N ILE A 798 -19.77 19.24 -11.87
CA ILE A 798 -20.63 20.42 -11.74
C ILE A 798 -22.08 19.97 -11.83
N SER A 799 -22.86 20.22 -10.77
CA SER A 799 -24.20 19.63 -10.59
C SER A 799 -25.22 19.99 -11.68
N ASP A 800 -25.10 21.16 -12.31
CA ASP A 800 -26.03 21.66 -13.34
C ASP A 800 -25.39 21.76 -14.74
N LEU A 801 -24.26 21.08 -14.99
CA LEU A 801 -23.53 21.19 -16.25
C LEU A 801 -24.37 20.86 -17.49
N ALA A 802 -25.31 19.91 -17.37
CA ALA A 802 -26.21 19.53 -18.46
C ALA A 802 -27.03 20.71 -19.00
N GLU A 803 -27.34 21.68 -18.14
CA GLU A 803 -28.12 22.88 -18.45
C GLU A 803 -27.25 24.01 -19.04
N ARG A 804 -25.91 23.85 -19.07
CA ARG A 804 -24.96 24.90 -19.46
C ARG A 804 -24.32 24.65 -20.83
N SER A 805 -24.13 25.73 -21.58
CA SER A 805 -23.38 25.72 -22.84
C SER A 805 -21.88 25.83 -22.55
N ILE A 806 -21.06 24.96 -23.13
CA ILE A 806 -19.60 25.03 -22.94
C ILE A 806 -19.05 26.35 -23.47
N THR A 807 -19.50 26.79 -24.65
CA THR A 807 -18.97 27.99 -25.31
C THR A 807 -19.43 29.28 -24.65
N ASP A 808 -20.62 29.28 -24.03
CA ASP A 808 -21.23 30.51 -23.52
C ASP A 808 -21.01 30.68 -22.02
N ASN A 809 -20.82 29.59 -21.27
CA ASN A 809 -20.72 29.62 -19.81
C ASN A 809 -19.32 29.36 -19.27
N PHE A 810 -18.34 28.95 -20.09
CA PHE A 810 -17.01 28.60 -19.60
C PHE A 810 -15.90 29.30 -20.38
N MET A 811 -14.96 29.88 -19.63
CA MET A 811 -13.66 30.30 -20.14
C MET A 811 -12.59 29.50 -19.44
N VAL A 812 -11.84 28.69 -20.20
CA VAL A 812 -10.77 27.84 -19.67
C VAL A 812 -9.43 28.40 -20.12
N LEU A 813 -8.53 28.60 -19.16
CA LEU A 813 -7.21 29.16 -19.37
C LEU A 813 -6.13 28.21 -18.86
N ILE A 814 -5.03 28.10 -19.58
CA ILE A 814 -3.77 27.51 -19.07
C ILE A 814 -2.75 28.64 -18.99
N HIS A 815 -2.19 28.87 -17.81
CA HIS A 815 -1.27 29.99 -17.54
C HIS A 815 -1.82 31.36 -18.02
N GLY A 816 -3.13 31.57 -17.87
CA GLY A 816 -3.82 32.80 -18.28
C GLY A 816 -4.13 32.91 -19.77
N LEU A 817 -3.74 31.94 -20.60
CA LEU A 817 -4.04 31.91 -22.03
C LEU A 817 -5.25 31.01 -22.33
N PRO A 818 -6.21 31.45 -23.15
CA PRO A 818 -7.39 30.67 -23.48
C PRO A 818 -7.02 29.40 -24.25
N VAL A 819 -7.61 28.28 -23.86
CA VAL A 819 -7.38 26.99 -24.53
C VAL A 819 -8.26 26.86 -25.78
N PRO A 820 -7.85 26.04 -26.78
CA PRO A 820 -8.72 25.73 -27.92
C PRO A 820 -10.02 25.07 -27.48
N VAL A 821 -11.16 25.52 -27.99
CA VAL A 821 -12.50 25.08 -27.54
C VAL A 821 -12.69 23.57 -27.67
N GLU A 822 -12.11 22.94 -28.69
CA GLU A 822 -12.17 21.49 -28.91
C GLU A 822 -11.47 20.65 -27.84
N THR A 823 -10.69 21.28 -26.96
CA THR A 823 -10.06 20.62 -25.80
C THR A 823 -10.96 20.62 -24.56
N VAL A 824 -12.12 21.27 -24.63
CA VAL A 824 -13.10 21.34 -23.54
C VAL A 824 -14.41 20.70 -23.99
N GLN A 825 -14.83 19.66 -23.28
CA GLN A 825 -16.03 18.90 -23.63
C GLN A 825 -16.76 18.41 -22.38
N ARG A 826 -18.01 17.94 -22.55
CA ARG A 826 -18.69 17.17 -21.51
C ARG A 826 -18.01 15.80 -21.40
N GLY A 827 -17.71 15.39 -20.18
CA GLY A 827 -17.12 14.10 -19.85
C GLY A 827 -18.13 12.96 -19.99
N ARG A 828 -17.64 11.73 -19.81
CA ARG A 828 -18.46 10.52 -19.84
C ARG A 828 -18.97 10.22 -18.44
N ASP A 829 -20.25 10.48 -18.20
CA ASP A 829 -20.99 10.07 -17.01
C ASP A 829 -22.50 9.99 -17.35
N ARG A 830 -23.30 9.33 -16.51
CA ARG A 830 -24.74 9.11 -16.78
C ARG A 830 -25.54 10.41 -16.82
N GLU A 831 -25.14 11.41 -16.01
CA GLU A 831 -25.89 12.65 -15.82
C GLU A 831 -25.28 13.83 -16.60
N SER A 832 -24.18 13.61 -17.34
CA SER A 832 -23.44 14.67 -18.07
C SER A 832 -22.99 15.83 -17.17
N CYS A 833 -22.58 15.52 -15.93
CA CYS A 833 -22.16 16.47 -14.91
C CYS A 833 -20.63 16.73 -14.89
N ILE A 834 -19.85 16.06 -15.74
CA ILE A 834 -18.40 16.24 -15.79
C ILE A 834 -18.01 17.23 -16.90
N LEU A 835 -17.27 18.29 -16.56
CA LEU A 835 -16.52 19.10 -17.52
C LEU A 835 -15.12 18.50 -17.67
N SER A 836 -14.78 18.09 -18.89
CA SER A 836 -13.51 17.47 -19.24
C SER A 836 -12.64 18.45 -20.03
N ILE A 837 -11.42 18.70 -19.53
CA ILE A 837 -10.43 19.60 -20.13
C ILE A 837 -9.20 18.78 -20.50
N ASP A 838 -8.91 18.63 -21.80
CA ASP A 838 -7.75 17.90 -22.33
C ASP A 838 -6.49 18.79 -22.27
N VAL A 839 -5.93 18.90 -21.07
CA VAL A 839 -4.77 19.76 -20.77
C VAL A 839 -3.56 19.37 -21.60
N LEU A 840 -3.36 18.07 -21.86
CA LEU A 840 -2.26 17.57 -22.68
C LEU A 840 -2.37 18.04 -24.14
N THR A 841 -3.55 17.91 -24.75
CA THR A 841 -3.77 18.34 -26.14
C THR A 841 -3.71 19.85 -26.25
N ALA A 842 -4.30 20.59 -25.30
CA ALA A 842 -4.21 22.05 -25.24
C ALA A 842 -2.76 22.53 -25.13
N TRP A 843 -1.99 21.95 -24.21
CA TRP A 843 -0.57 22.24 -24.01
C TRP A 843 0.23 22.11 -25.31
N LYS A 844 0.06 20.99 -26.02
CA LYS A 844 0.74 20.72 -27.30
C LYS A 844 0.32 21.69 -28.41
N LYS A 845 -0.99 21.92 -28.59
CA LYS A 845 -1.51 22.81 -29.65
C LYS A 845 -1.13 24.27 -29.46
N MET A 846 -1.09 24.73 -28.21
CA MET A 846 -0.73 26.09 -27.87
C MET A 846 0.79 26.33 -27.91
N GLY A 847 1.61 25.27 -28.04
CA GLY A 847 3.07 25.39 -28.03
C GLY A 847 3.61 25.91 -26.70
N LEU A 848 2.97 25.56 -25.58
CA LEU A 848 3.38 26.02 -24.26
C LEU A 848 4.68 25.35 -23.82
N ASP A 849 5.51 26.11 -23.10
CA ASP A 849 6.76 25.62 -22.51
C ASP A 849 6.67 25.63 -20.98
N SER A 850 7.35 24.66 -20.37
CA SER A 850 7.46 24.48 -18.92
C SER A 850 8.17 25.65 -18.23
N GLY A 851 9.08 26.34 -18.92
CA GLY A 851 9.92 27.38 -18.34
C GLY A 851 10.61 26.90 -17.05
N ARG A 852 10.43 27.65 -15.96
CA ARG A 852 10.97 27.29 -14.62
C ARG A 852 9.95 26.53 -13.76
N SER A 853 8.85 26.04 -14.29
CA SER A 853 7.79 25.35 -13.54
C SER A 853 7.57 23.94 -14.07
N ASN A 854 7.37 22.96 -13.18
CA ASN A 854 6.91 21.63 -13.57
C ASN A 854 5.40 21.45 -13.37
N GLU A 855 4.74 22.54 -12.97
CA GLU A 855 3.33 22.56 -12.62
C GLU A 855 2.55 23.27 -13.72
N VAL A 856 1.38 22.75 -14.05
CA VAL A 856 0.43 23.40 -14.94
C VAL A 856 -0.71 23.98 -14.12
N VAL A 857 -1.02 25.25 -14.34
CA VAL A 857 -2.15 25.94 -13.69
C VAL A 857 -3.28 26.09 -14.69
N VAL A 858 -4.38 25.42 -14.41
CA VAL A 858 -5.63 25.50 -15.18
C VAL A 858 -6.61 26.37 -14.41
N GLN A 859 -7.11 27.42 -15.07
CA GLN A 859 -8.14 28.29 -14.53
C GLN A 859 -9.43 28.10 -15.31
N VAL A 860 -10.54 27.93 -14.60
CA VAL A 860 -11.87 27.83 -15.22
C VAL A 860 -12.73 28.93 -14.63
N LEU A 861 -13.17 29.85 -15.46
CA LEU A 861 -14.18 30.85 -15.12
C LEU A 861 -15.52 30.35 -15.63
N MET A 862 -16.46 30.16 -14.71
CA MET A 862 -17.82 29.73 -15.00
C MET A 862 -18.76 30.92 -14.81
N MET A 863 -19.32 31.37 -15.93
CA MET A 863 -20.15 32.56 -16.10
C MET A 863 -21.65 32.24 -16.14
#